data_AF-A0A239VEI1-F1
#
_entry.id   AF-A0A239VEI1-F1
#
_cell.length_a   1.000
_cell.length_b   1.000
_cell.length_c   1.000
_cell.angle_alpha   90.00
_cell.angle_beta   90.00
_cell.angle_gamma   90.00
#
_symmetry.space_group_name_H-M   'P 1'
#
loop_
_entity.id
_entity.type
_entity.pdbx_description
1 polymer ?
#
loop_
_entity_poly.entity_id
_entity_poly.type
_entity_poly.pdbx_seq_one_letter_code
_entity_poly.pdbx_strand_id
1 'polypeptide(L)'
;MGFMRAFRFRSAEIFLAAEVNSTQRVTTAHAVGMKSIARSAAFTLTAITVIAGGAFTAIPASAITPATSIVADGDKTDGNHGSKGKTDGNKGSKGDKGSKGDNQGDWDEGTGDGPHTDPNRKPAQLSVKKVGNVTIRDFDLGNLEVGPAKNKKEFITPVRGIFVAPSNAKKAPLVLMGHLRSPTCSDKKFAFPCAKGTTEMRYDRGMTYWAQALAEKGYAVVIPDLSPVYISRNDNKYDQQQAWLRVMERSRDEVLAADAGKNSIFGQGLKGSIDASHASLVAHSRSGAMVPAAQKAWAKSVAPLRSVMTYGAAPSDGRDDFEFSPPADPSIPFFSLHGAEDGDVELMAPLWMTEHIGQKRNTAAISAVVPGFGHNYINREFSSRKLDDRKDKSPSLPGAKAHEKMMVEASLAWLDATLRGKTNQFPLKPGDQPPATFAGKPAEWLMVSNGQRYSYLAGTHGSAKPLGNGTALTCRNYPNVVPDVGRGKDACPSIHEGVLFNHSRITRVKLTPAGGARFTIPAEGSKNGATGVTDAAIHLMPTGSRTDKEKGTAIHVTVRLDNGKVYETDVPATHYALMDKKTDRVNGEYTVKTVRLKLPDWVKGQKVTAVDITGGLKNVKGGSVDVRGIDLIHQ
;
A
#
# COMPACT_ATOMS: atom_id res chain seq x y z
N MET A 1 -53.48 39.30 11.83
CA MET A 1 -52.63 38.63 12.86
C MET A 1 -51.98 37.44 12.16
N GLY A 2 -50.70 37.37 11.83
CA GLY A 2 -49.51 38.06 12.30
C GLY A 2 -48.49 36.99 12.72
N PHE A 3 -47.48 36.71 11.89
CA PHE A 3 -46.04 36.74 12.21
C PHE A 3 -45.19 35.99 11.16
N MET A 4 -44.55 36.76 10.30
CA MET A 4 -43.27 36.42 9.68
C MET A 4 -42.17 36.37 10.75
N ARG A 5 -41.20 35.46 10.62
CA ARG A 5 -39.83 35.71 11.12
C ARG A 5 -38.77 35.25 10.13
N ALA A 6 -37.86 36.18 9.91
CA ALA A 6 -36.80 36.24 8.93
C ALA A 6 -35.60 35.33 9.22
N PHE A 7 -34.97 34.86 8.15
CA PHE A 7 -33.56 34.48 8.12
C PHE A 7 -32.69 35.75 8.14
N ARG A 8 -31.78 35.86 9.12
CA ARG A 8 -30.72 36.87 9.14
C ARG A 8 -29.45 36.27 8.56
N PHE A 9 -28.97 36.83 7.44
CA PHE A 9 -27.56 36.74 7.06
C PHE A 9 -26.77 37.75 7.92
N ARG A 10 -25.68 37.32 8.56
CA ARG A 10 -24.71 38.22 9.16
C ARG A 10 -23.64 38.57 8.13
N SER A 11 -23.45 39.87 7.98
CA SER A 11 -22.46 40.60 7.22
C SER A 11 -21.03 40.31 7.67
N ALA A 12 -20.11 40.37 6.71
CA ALA A 12 -18.68 40.40 6.92
C ALA A 12 -18.27 41.74 7.55
N GLU A 13 -17.52 41.68 8.66
CA GLU A 13 -16.81 42.83 9.20
C GLU A 13 -15.40 42.87 8.58
N ILE A 14 -15.14 44.00 7.92
CA ILE A 14 -13.83 44.43 7.43
C ILE A 14 -13.13 45.09 8.62
N PHE A 15 -12.01 44.52 9.08
CA PHE A 15 -11.07 45.23 9.94
C PHE A 15 -9.95 45.82 9.08
N LEU A 16 -9.92 47.15 9.01
CA LEU A 16 -8.76 47.95 8.64
C LEU A 16 -7.94 48.21 9.90
N ALA A 17 -6.65 47.86 9.89
CA ALA A 17 -5.67 48.50 10.76
C ALA A 17 -4.24 48.37 10.20
N ALA A 18 -3.65 49.56 10.02
CA ALA A 18 -2.25 49.98 10.17
C ALA A 18 -1.16 49.41 9.25
N GLU A 19 -0.69 50.31 8.39
CA GLU A 19 0.62 50.32 7.75
C GLU A 19 1.76 50.24 8.77
N VAL A 20 2.74 49.36 8.51
CA VAL A 20 4.12 49.53 8.95
C VAL A 20 5.03 49.27 7.75
N ASN A 21 5.93 50.21 7.51
CA ASN A 21 6.70 50.37 6.29
C ASN A 21 8.03 49.58 6.31
N SER A 22 8.28 48.92 5.17
CA SER A 22 9.54 48.53 4.51
C SER A 22 10.69 47.81 5.26
N THR A 23 11.05 46.60 4.83
CA THR A 23 12.17 46.38 3.86
C THR A 23 12.21 44.95 3.29
N GLN A 24 11.89 44.86 1.98
CA GLN A 24 12.31 43.92 0.93
C GLN A 24 12.49 42.40 1.19
N ARG A 25 11.65 41.58 0.54
CA ARG A 25 11.98 40.81 -0.69
C ARG A 25 10.70 40.29 -1.35
N VAL A 26 10.47 40.70 -2.60
CA VAL A 26 9.31 40.34 -3.41
C VAL A 26 9.53 38.97 -4.03
N THR A 27 8.61 38.04 -3.79
CA THR A 27 8.31 36.93 -4.71
C THR A 27 6.80 36.96 -4.98
N THR A 28 6.44 37.10 -6.25
CA THR A 28 5.07 37.14 -6.73
C THR A 28 4.43 35.77 -6.60
N ALA A 29 3.45 35.63 -5.72
CA ALA A 29 2.58 34.47 -5.65
C ALA A 29 1.37 34.67 -6.57
N HIS A 30 1.18 33.77 -7.54
CA HIS A 30 -0.07 33.67 -8.29
C HIS A 30 -1.14 33.03 -7.41
N ALA A 31 -2.18 33.80 -7.10
CA ALA A 31 -3.37 33.30 -6.40
C ALA A 31 -4.23 32.47 -7.36
N VAL A 32 -4.30 31.15 -7.12
CA VAL A 32 -5.32 30.28 -7.73
C VAL A 32 -6.53 30.29 -6.80
N GLY A 33 -7.59 31.01 -7.19
CA GLY A 33 -8.86 31.00 -6.49
C GLY A 33 -9.58 29.66 -6.65
N MET A 34 -9.73 28.93 -5.54
CA MET A 34 -10.61 27.74 -5.49
C MET A 34 -12.08 28.18 -5.57
N LYS A 35 -12.75 27.87 -6.69
CA LYS A 35 -14.21 27.94 -6.80
C LYS A 35 -14.81 26.65 -6.21
N SER A 36 -15.61 26.78 -5.16
CA SER A 36 -16.48 25.70 -4.67
C SER A 36 -17.58 25.41 -5.71
N ILE A 37 -17.70 24.17 -6.17
CA ILE A 37 -18.86 23.70 -6.93
C ILE A 37 -19.66 22.77 -6.03
N ALA A 38 -20.80 23.26 -5.53
CA ALA A 38 -21.85 22.42 -5.00
C ALA A 38 -22.59 21.76 -6.17
N ARG A 39 -22.68 20.42 -6.19
CA ARG A 39 -23.59 19.70 -7.08
C ARG A 39 -24.58 18.90 -6.26
N SER A 40 -25.83 19.33 -6.33
CA SER A 40 -27.01 18.66 -5.82
C SER A 40 -27.29 17.38 -6.60
N ALA A 41 -27.73 16.37 -5.86
CA ALA A 41 -28.22 15.10 -6.38
C ALA A 41 -29.66 15.22 -6.91
N ALA A 42 -29.90 14.70 -8.11
CA ALA A 42 -31.20 14.20 -8.54
C ALA A 42 -30.97 13.31 -9.77
N PHE A 43 -31.20 12.00 -9.67
CA PHE A 43 -31.60 11.23 -10.85
C PHE A 43 -32.54 10.09 -10.45
N THR A 44 -33.71 10.17 -11.08
CA THR A 44 -34.86 9.28 -11.01
C THR A 44 -34.56 7.96 -11.71
N LEU A 45 -35.06 6.88 -11.11
CA LEU A 45 -35.02 5.52 -11.63
C LEU A 45 -36.14 5.33 -12.67
N THR A 46 -35.82 4.95 -13.91
CA THR A 46 -36.79 4.35 -14.82
C THR A 46 -36.17 3.14 -15.51
N ALA A 47 -36.71 1.96 -15.21
CA ALA A 47 -36.39 0.71 -15.87
C ALA A 47 -37.15 0.60 -17.19
N ILE A 48 -36.49 0.17 -18.26
CA ILE A 48 -37.13 -0.36 -19.46
C ILE A 48 -36.41 -1.65 -19.87
N THR A 49 -37.17 -2.73 -19.88
CA THR A 49 -36.85 -4.04 -20.43
C THR A 49 -37.15 -4.04 -21.93
N VAL A 50 -36.21 -4.50 -22.77
CA VAL A 50 -36.52 -4.96 -24.14
C VAL A 50 -35.77 -6.25 -24.41
N ILE A 51 -36.55 -7.27 -24.80
CA ILE A 51 -36.17 -8.60 -25.29
C ILE A 51 -36.19 -8.59 -26.82
N ALA A 52 -35.42 -9.52 -27.41
CA ALA A 52 -35.33 -9.96 -28.82
C ALA A 52 -34.04 -9.48 -29.49
N GLY A 53 -33.21 -10.31 -30.12
CA GLY A 53 -33.45 -11.62 -30.75
C GLY A 53 -32.91 -11.51 -32.18
N GLY A 54 -31.88 -12.28 -32.54
CA GLY A 54 -31.31 -12.22 -33.89
C GLY A 54 -30.15 -13.18 -34.08
N ALA A 55 -30.43 -14.27 -34.80
CA ALA A 55 -29.50 -15.32 -35.19
C ALA A 55 -28.56 -14.85 -36.30
N PHE A 56 -27.32 -15.36 -36.31
CA PHE A 56 -26.49 -15.42 -37.52
C PHE A 56 -25.82 -16.78 -37.64
N THR A 57 -25.98 -17.33 -38.84
CA THR A 57 -25.43 -18.58 -39.37
C THR A 57 -23.91 -18.47 -39.60
N ALA A 58 -23.15 -19.51 -39.28
CA ALA A 58 -21.72 -19.62 -39.57
C ALA A 58 -21.48 -20.68 -40.66
N ILE A 59 -20.65 -20.32 -41.63
CA ILE A 59 -20.07 -21.20 -42.67
C ILE A 59 -18.65 -21.58 -42.21
N PRO A 60 -18.20 -22.85 -42.35
CA PRO A 60 -16.91 -23.28 -41.84
C PRO A 60 -15.78 -23.03 -42.85
N ALA A 61 -14.60 -22.62 -42.36
CA ALA A 61 -13.38 -22.66 -43.15
C ALA A 61 -12.29 -23.46 -42.39
N SER A 62 -11.91 -24.51 -43.11
CA SER A 62 -10.84 -25.49 -43.02
C SER A 62 -9.51 -25.10 -42.37
N ALA A 63 -8.92 -26.14 -41.77
CA ALA A 63 -7.62 -26.21 -41.13
C ALA A 63 -6.43 -26.10 -42.10
N ILE A 64 -5.34 -25.49 -41.61
CA ILE A 64 -3.98 -25.72 -42.12
C ILE A 64 -3.04 -25.90 -40.91
N THR A 65 -2.30 -27.01 -40.90
CA THR A 65 -1.29 -27.42 -39.92
C THR A 65 0.01 -26.60 -40.03
N PRO A 66 0.80 -26.48 -38.94
CA PRO A 66 1.95 -25.56 -38.87
C PRO A 66 3.28 -26.20 -39.29
N ALA A 67 4.16 -25.38 -39.87
CA ALA A 67 5.57 -25.69 -40.05
C ALA A 67 6.38 -25.28 -38.80
N THR A 68 7.14 -26.23 -38.27
CA THR A 68 8.17 -26.07 -37.25
C THR A 68 9.38 -25.31 -37.79
N SER A 69 9.93 -24.38 -37.01
CA SER A 69 11.32 -23.95 -37.18
C SER A 69 12.09 -24.01 -35.86
N ILE A 70 13.27 -24.61 -35.99
CA ILE A 70 14.30 -24.88 -34.99
C ILE A 70 15.15 -23.61 -34.88
N VAL A 71 15.51 -23.20 -33.66
CA VAL A 71 16.56 -22.19 -33.42
C VAL A 71 17.76 -22.90 -32.83
N ALA A 72 18.89 -22.77 -33.51
CA ALA A 72 20.20 -23.26 -33.13
C ALA A 72 20.97 -22.23 -32.30
N ASP A 73 21.78 -22.75 -31.38
CA ASP A 73 22.76 -22.08 -30.54
C ASP A 73 23.96 -21.53 -31.32
N GLY A 74 24.65 -20.58 -30.68
CA GLY A 74 26.06 -20.23 -30.91
C GLY A 74 26.29 -18.73 -30.77
N ASP A 75 27.43 -18.22 -30.32
CA ASP A 75 28.56 -18.74 -29.55
C ASP A 75 29.33 -17.48 -29.06
N LYS A 76 30.28 -17.70 -28.17
CA LYS A 76 31.20 -16.77 -27.49
C LYS A 76 31.91 -15.75 -28.40
N THR A 77 32.38 -14.67 -27.78
CA THR A 77 33.76 -14.18 -27.98
C THR A 77 34.29 -13.43 -26.76
N ASP A 78 35.53 -13.76 -26.41
CA ASP A 78 36.40 -13.12 -25.44
C ASP A 78 36.96 -11.79 -25.97
N GLY A 79 37.41 -10.91 -25.08
CA GLY A 79 38.05 -9.65 -25.46
C GLY A 79 38.78 -8.96 -24.30
N ASN A 80 40.01 -9.40 -24.06
CA ASN A 80 41.01 -8.85 -23.16
C ASN A 80 41.56 -7.51 -23.69
N HIS A 81 41.72 -6.48 -22.85
CA HIS A 81 42.78 -5.47 -23.04
C HIS A 81 43.09 -4.73 -21.73
N GLY A 82 44.34 -4.84 -21.29
CA GLY A 82 44.93 -4.01 -20.25
C GLY A 82 45.53 -2.71 -20.82
N SER A 83 45.81 -1.77 -19.93
CA SER A 83 46.80 -0.72 -20.14
C SER A 83 47.19 -0.09 -18.79
N LYS A 84 48.50 -0.11 -18.51
CA LYS A 84 49.19 0.67 -17.48
C LYS A 84 49.57 2.02 -18.08
N GLY A 85 49.47 3.10 -17.29
CA GLY A 85 50.09 4.39 -17.60
C GLY A 85 50.33 5.20 -16.32
N LYS A 86 51.59 5.32 -15.92
CA LYS A 86 52.12 6.25 -14.91
C LYS A 86 52.39 7.60 -15.59
N THR A 87 52.12 8.70 -14.89
CA THR A 87 52.96 9.92 -14.90
C THR A 87 52.65 10.80 -13.69
N ASP A 88 53.72 11.19 -13.01
CA ASP A 88 53.85 12.28 -12.02
C ASP A 88 53.44 13.62 -12.66
N GLY A 89 53.12 14.74 -12.00
CA GLY A 89 53.13 15.21 -10.63
C GLY A 89 52.95 16.75 -10.76
N ASN A 90 52.04 17.38 -10.01
CA ASN A 90 52.05 18.84 -9.90
C ASN A 90 51.38 19.33 -8.61
N LYS A 91 52.09 20.21 -7.89
CA LYS A 91 51.62 20.92 -6.69
C LYS A 91 50.71 22.07 -7.11
N GLY A 92 49.56 22.23 -6.45
CA GLY A 92 48.70 23.40 -6.60
C GLY A 92 47.53 23.39 -5.63
N SER A 93 47.45 24.42 -4.81
CA SER A 93 46.52 24.57 -3.67
C SER A 93 45.07 24.87 -4.06
N LYS A 94 44.18 24.65 -3.08
CA LYS A 94 42.88 25.31 -2.83
C LYS A 94 41.70 24.95 -3.76
N GLY A 95 40.61 24.58 -3.11
CA GLY A 95 39.26 24.60 -3.68
C GLY A 95 38.48 23.34 -3.35
N ASP A 96 37.88 23.32 -2.17
CA ASP A 96 36.85 22.36 -1.78
C ASP A 96 35.72 22.40 -2.82
N LYS A 97 35.67 21.39 -3.69
CA LYS A 97 34.57 21.20 -4.64
C LYS A 97 33.56 20.28 -3.97
N GLY A 98 32.51 20.90 -3.45
CA GLY A 98 31.31 20.22 -3.01
C GLY A 98 30.87 19.18 -4.04
N SER A 99 30.63 17.97 -3.55
CA SER A 99 29.96 16.92 -4.28
C SER A 99 28.66 17.48 -4.87
N LYS A 100 28.63 17.66 -6.18
CA LYS A 100 27.38 17.86 -6.91
C LYS A 100 26.53 16.63 -6.60
N GLY A 101 25.48 16.82 -5.81
CA GLY A 101 24.43 15.83 -5.68
C GLY A 101 23.93 15.49 -7.07
N ASP A 102 23.71 14.21 -7.29
CA ASP A 102 23.06 13.67 -8.48
C ASP A 102 21.67 14.30 -8.56
N ASN A 103 21.59 15.46 -9.22
CA ASN A 103 20.34 16.07 -9.57
C ASN A 103 19.59 15.07 -10.43
N GLN A 104 18.50 14.57 -9.84
CA GLN A 104 17.34 13.96 -10.46
C GLN A 104 17.02 14.75 -11.74
N GLY A 105 17.63 14.31 -12.84
CA GLY A 105 17.66 15.07 -14.08
C GLY A 105 16.25 15.29 -14.62
N ASP A 106 16.05 16.44 -15.24
CA ASP A 106 14.91 16.74 -16.11
C ASP A 106 14.66 15.53 -17.03
N TRP A 107 13.61 14.79 -16.72
CA TRP A 107 13.08 13.75 -17.60
C TRP A 107 12.32 14.48 -18.70
N ASP A 108 12.99 14.78 -19.81
CA ASP A 108 12.46 15.48 -20.99
C ASP A 108 11.00 15.11 -21.29
N GLU A 109 10.10 16.11 -21.23
CA GLU A 109 8.65 16.01 -21.55
C GLU A 109 8.39 15.91 -23.07
N GLY A 110 9.36 15.46 -23.86
CA GLY A 110 9.29 15.41 -25.31
C GLY A 110 8.64 14.13 -25.84
N THR A 111 7.40 14.24 -26.34
CA THR A 111 6.72 13.36 -27.32
C THR A 111 6.45 11.89 -26.96
N GLY A 112 6.86 11.40 -25.79
CA GLY A 112 6.65 10.01 -25.33
C GLY A 112 5.52 9.79 -24.32
N ASP A 113 4.59 10.75 -24.17
CA ASP A 113 3.50 10.66 -23.18
C ASP A 113 2.54 9.50 -23.51
N GLY A 114 2.39 8.55 -22.59
CA GLY A 114 1.43 7.44 -22.69
C GLY A 114 1.79 6.29 -23.65
N PRO A 115 0.99 5.21 -23.67
CA PRO A 115 1.26 4.04 -24.53
C PRO A 115 0.81 4.28 -25.98
N HIS A 116 1.70 4.00 -26.94
CA HIS A 116 1.50 4.18 -28.38
C HIS A 116 1.67 2.88 -29.16
N THR A 117 0.98 1.82 -28.73
CA THR A 117 1.01 0.55 -29.45
C THR A 117 0.50 0.74 -30.87
N ASP A 118 1.19 0.17 -31.86
CA ASP A 118 0.70 0.14 -33.24
C ASP A 118 -0.73 -0.44 -33.27
N PRO A 119 -1.75 0.32 -33.73
CA PRO A 119 -3.13 -0.13 -33.76
C PRO A 119 -3.32 -1.40 -34.60
N ASN A 120 -2.44 -1.65 -35.58
CA ASN A 120 -2.48 -2.79 -36.48
C ASN A 120 -1.56 -3.95 -36.03
N ARG A 121 -0.97 -3.84 -34.84
CA ARG A 121 -0.12 -4.89 -34.29
C ARG A 121 -0.88 -6.22 -34.24
N LYS A 122 -0.27 -7.26 -34.82
CA LYS A 122 -0.79 -8.63 -34.68
C LYS A 122 -0.52 -9.13 -33.25
N PRO A 123 -1.53 -9.62 -32.52
CA PRO A 123 -1.32 -10.26 -31.23
C PRO A 123 -0.34 -11.43 -31.37
N ALA A 124 0.56 -11.59 -30.39
CA ALA A 124 1.44 -12.74 -30.34
C ALA A 124 0.62 -14.03 -30.20
N GLN A 125 1.08 -15.12 -30.80
CA GLN A 125 0.46 -16.42 -30.57
C GLN A 125 0.64 -16.84 -29.11
N LEU A 126 -0.39 -17.49 -28.55
CA LEU A 126 -0.33 -18.05 -27.21
C LEU A 126 0.85 -19.02 -27.09
N SER A 127 1.76 -18.77 -26.15
CA SER A 127 2.81 -19.71 -25.79
C SER A 127 2.38 -20.50 -24.56
N VAL A 128 2.53 -21.84 -24.60
CA VAL A 128 2.17 -22.73 -23.49
C VAL A 128 3.38 -23.55 -23.09
N LYS A 129 3.76 -23.48 -21.81
CA LYS A 129 4.84 -24.25 -21.21
C LYS A 129 4.34 -25.03 -19.99
N LYS A 130 4.66 -26.32 -19.92
CA LYS A 130 4.42 -27.14 -18.72
C LYS A 130 5.70 -27.21 -17.88
N VAL A 131 5.57 -27.01 -16.57
CA VAL A 131 6.66 -27.11 -15.59
C VAL A 131 6.13 -27.90 -14.40
N GLY A 132 6.60 -29.13 -14.21
CA GLY A 132 6.03 -30.02 -13.18
C GLY A 132 4.51 -30.20 -13.35
N ASN A 133 3.75 -29.87 -12.32
CA ASN A 133 2.29 -29.93 -12.30
C ASN A 133 1.59 -28.60 -12.65
N VAL A 134 2.32 -27.61 -13.17
CA VAL A 134 1.75 -26.32 -13.58
C VAL A 134 1.86 -26.08 -15.09
N THR A 135 0.90 -25.31 -15.61
CA THR A 135 0.89 -24.82 -16.99
C THR A 135 1.00 -23.30 -16.96
N ILE A 136 2.05 -22.78 -17.59
CA ILE A 136 2.32 -21.36 -17.79
C ILE A 136 1.90 -20.99 -19.22
N ARG A 137 1.15 -19.91 -19.37
CA ARG A 137 0.67 -19.39 -20.65
C ARG A 137 1.05 -17.93 -20.80
N ASP A 138 1.86 -17.60 -21.80
CA ASP A 138 2.16 -16.20 -22.19
C ASP A 138 1.16 -15.80 -23.27
N PHE A 139 0.33 -14.82 -22.94
CA PHE A 139 -0.87 -14.49 -23.69
C PHE A 139 -0.85 -13.07 -24.23
N ASP A 140 -1.57 -12.86 -25.33
CA ASP A 140 -1.75 -11.55 -25.94
C ASP A 140 -3.16 -11.44 -26.53
N LEU A 141 -3.98 -10.58 -25.93
CA LEU A 141 -5.38 -10.33 -26.27
C LEU A 141 -5.54 -9.19 -27.28
N GLY A 142 -4.43 -8.64 -27.79
CA GLY A 142 -4.42 -7.53 -28.72
C GLY A 142 -4.40 -6.17 -28.02
N ASN A 143 -4.99 -5.16 -28.65
CA ASN A 143 -4.85 -3.77 -28.24
C ASN A 143 -6.08 -3.26 -27.50
N LEU A 144 -5.88 -2.27 -26.63
CA LEU A 144 -6.91 -1.57 -25.87
C LEU A 144 -6.70 -0.05 -26.01
N GLU A 145 -7.70 0.63 -26.55
CA GLU A 145 -7.77 2.09 -26.58
C GLU A 145 -8.03 2.63 -25.17
N VAL A 146 -7.10 3.43 -24.65
CA VAL A 146 -7.15 4.04 -23.31
C VAL A 146 -7.08 5.56 -23.36
N GLY A 147 -7.09 6.15 -24.55
CA GLY A 147 -7.12 7.59 -24.74
C GLY A 147 -8.37 8.27 -24.16
N PRO A 148 -8.32 9.60 -23.99
CA PRO A 148 -9.45 10.37 -23.48
C PRO A 148 -10.69 10.17 -24.37
N ALA A 149 -11.89 10.39 -23.82
CA ALA A 149 -13.15 10.10 -24.53
C ALA A 149 -13.27 10.78 -25.91
N LYS A 150 -12.66 11.96 -26.07
CA LYS A 150 -12.62 12.73 -27.33
C LYS A 150 -11.64 12.15 -28.36
N ASN A 151 -10.64 11.39 -27.93
CA ASN A 151 -9.61 10.80 -28.79
C ASN A 151 -9.11 9.46 -28.21
N LYS A 152 -9.97 8.43 -28.21
CA LYS A 152 -9.66 7.14 -27.58
C LYS A 152 -8.42 6.46 -28.18
N LYS A 153 -8.13 6.72 -29.45
CA LYS A 153 -7.01 6.15 -30.21
C LYS A 153 -5.68 6.86 -29.98
N GLU A 154 -5.68 7.97 -29.25
CA GLU A 154 -4.45 8.69 -28.89
C GLU A 154 -3.49 7.81 -28.10
N PHE A 155 -4.04 7.02 -27.17
CA PHE A 155 -3.27 6.09 -26.34
C PHE A 155 -3.82 4.69 -26.50
N ILE A 156 -2.94 3.77 -26.88
CA ILE A 156 -3.26 2.37 -27.14
C ILE A 156 -2.25 1.52 -26.39
N THR A 157 -2.73 0.69 -25.46
CA THR A 157 -1.91 -0.26 -24.70
C THR A 157 -2.16 -1.69 -25.22
N PRO A 158 -1.16 -2.58 -25.26
CA PRO A 158 -1.44 -3.99 -25.46
C PRO A 158 -2.10 -4.55 -24.20
N VAL A 159 -2.88 -5.62 -24.36
CA VAL A 159 -3.41 -6.43 -23.25
C VAL A 159 -2.78 -7.80 -23.38
N ARG A 160 -1.73 -8.03 -22.61
CA ARG A 160 -0.92 -9.25 -22.63
C ARG A 160 -0.41 -9.55 -21.23
N GLY A 161 0.15 -10.74 -21.02
CA GLY A 161 0.70 -11.10 -19.72
C GLY A 161 0.94 -12.59 -19.57
N ILE A 162 1.00 -13.03 -18.31
CA ILE A 162 1.20 -14.42 -17.94
C ILE A 162 -0.02 -14.96 -17.21
N PHE A 163 -0.50 -16.14 -17.61
CA PHE A 163 -1.48 -16.91 -16.86
C PHE A 163 -0.86 -18.25 -16.43
N VAL A 164 -0.85 -18.52 -15.13
CA VAL A 164 -0.32 -19.76 -14.56
C VAL A 164 -1.40 -20.48 -13.77
N ALA A 165 -1.57 -21.78 -14.01
CA ALA A 165 -2.53 -22.59 -13.27
C ALA A 165 -2.02 -24.03 -13.11
N PRO A 166 -2.50 -24.79 -12.12
CA PRO A 166 -2.26 -26.23 -12.06
C PRO A 166 -2.72 -26.89 -13.35
N SER A 167 -1.93 -27.83 -13.89
CA SER A 167 -2.25 -28.50 -15.15
C SER A 167 -3.55 -29.28 -15.08
N ASN A 168 -3.91 -29.78 -13.90
CA ASN A 168 -5.16 -30.50 -13.60
C ASN A 168 -6.01 -29.72 -12.59
N ALA A 169 -6.09 -28.40 -12.73
CA ALA A 169 -6.83 -27.54 -11.82
C ALA A 169 -8.32 -27.95 -11.74
N LYS A 170 -8.82 -28.07 -10.50
CA LYS A 170 -10.23 -28.25 -10.20
C LYS A 170 -10.63 -27.14 -9.24
N LYS A 171 -11.40 -26.16 -9.71
CA LYS A 171 -11.85 -25.02 -8.89
C LYS A 171 -10.70 -24.30 -8.15
N ALA A 172 -9.61 -24.02 -8.86
CA ALA A 172 -8.49 -23.26 -8.31
C ALA A 172 -8.92 -21.80 -8.04
N PRO A 173 -8.75 -21.25 -6.81
CA PRO A 173 -9.07 -19.85 -6.54
C PRO A 173 -8.26 -18.91 -7.43
N LEU A 174 -8.89 -17.86 -7.92
CA LEU A 174 -8.29 -16.91 -8.86
C LEU A 174 -7.50 -15.82 -8.12
N VAL A 175 -6.26 -15.59 -8.54
CA VAL A 175 -5.40 -14.51 -8.06
C VAL A 175 -5.05 -13.60 -9.23
N LEU A 176 -5.39 -12.33 -9.10
CA LEU A 176 -5.00 -11.29 -10.05
C LEU A 176 -3.80 -10.55 -9.45
N MET A 177 -2.71 -10.44 -10.20
CA MET A 177 -1.48 -9.78 -9.76
C MET A 177 -1.24 -8.50 -10.56
N GLY A 178 -1.23 -7.37 -9.88
CA GLY A 178 -0.83 -6.08 -10.45
C GLY A 178 0.59 -5.72 -10.05
N HIS A 179 1.50 -5.60 -11.01
CA HIS A 179 2.87 -5.16 -10.77
C HIS A 179 3.00 -3.62 -10.72
N LEU A 180 4.22 -3.14 -10.44
CA LEU A 180 4.52 -1.73 -10.20
C LEU A 180 4.52 -0.83 -11.45
N ARG A 181 4.56 0.48 -11.19
CA ARG A 181 5.03 1.51 -12.13
C ARG A 181 6.55 1.60 -12.07
N SER A 182 7.20 1.47 -13.22
CA SER A 182 8.65 1.57 -13.37
C SER A 182 8.96 1.85 -14.85
N PRO A 183 10.16 2.35 -15.22
CA PRO A 183 10.51 2.48 -16.63
C PRO A 183 10.23 1.21 -17.42
N THR A 184 9.65 1.34 -18.60
CA THR A 184 9.29 0.20 -19.46
C THR A 184 10.44 -0.20 -20.38
N CYS A 185 11.45 0.65 -20.54
CA CYS A 185 12.57 0.43 -21.46
C CYS A 185 13.91 0.34 -20.74
N SER A 186 14.83 -0.47 -21.28
CA SER A 186 16.13 -0.75 -20.66
C SER A 186 17.05 0.45 -20.53
N ASP A 187 16.78 1.53 -21.25
CA ASP A 187 17.43 2.85 -21.09
C ASP A 187 16.78 3.70 -19.97
N LYS A 188 15.96 3.07 -19.12
CA LYS A 188 15.27 3.67 -17.98
C LYS A 188 14.22 4.73 -18.36
N LYS A 189 13.74 4.73 -19.60
CA LYS A 189 12.63 5.59 -20.02
C LYS A 189 11.26 4.95 -19.75
N PHE A 190 10.31 5.80 -19.39
CA PHE A 190 8.88 5.48 -19.44
C PHE A 190 8.40 5.73 -20.86
N ALA A 191 8.38 4.71 -21.70
CA ALA A 191 7.90 4.81 -23.08
C ALA A 191 7.38 3.45 -23.56
N PHE A 192 6.43 3.46 -24.49
CA PHE A 192 6.01 2.26 -25.20
C PHE A 192 5.44 2.63 -26.59
N PRO A 193 5.91 1.99 -27.67
CA PRO A 193 7.01 1.03 -27.72
C PRO A 193 8.35 1.65 -27.31
N CYS A 194 9.30 0.79 -26.94
CA CYS A 194 10.66 1.25 -26.65
C CYS A 194 11.38 1.75 -27.90
N ALA A 195 12.26 2.73 -27.71
CA ALA A 195 13.08 3.28 -28.79
C ALA A 195 13.94 2.18 -29.45
N LYS A 196 14.31 2.38 -30.71
CA LYS A 196 15.18 1.46 -31.43
C LYS A 196 16.49 1.26 -30.65
N GLY A 197 16.91 0.00 -30.49
CA GLY A 197 18.12 -0.36 -29.76
C GLY A 197 17.94 -0.50 -28.25
N THR A 198 16.74 -0.24 -27.72
CA THR A 198 16.41 -0.53 -26.32
C THR A 198 15.44 -1.70 -26.24
N THR A 199 15.48 -2.41 -25.12
CA THR A 199 14.64 -3.59 -24.87
C THR A 199 13.55 -3.25 -23.89
N GLU A 200 12.38 -3.84 -24.11
CA GLU A 200 11.29 -3.73 -23.17
C GLU A 200 11.59 -4.52 -21.88
N MET A 201 11.26 -3.95 -20.73
CA MET A 201 11.33 -4.57 -19.42
C MET A 201 9.95 -5.12 -19.04
N ARG A 202 9.82 -6.45 -19.03
CA ARG A 202 8.56 -7.17 -18.81
C ARG A 202 8.44 -7.64 -17.36
N TYR A 203 7.85 -6.80 -16.51
CA TYR A 203 7.73 -7.06 -15.08
C TYR A 203 6.76 -8.21 -14.75
N ASP A 204 5.72 -8.41 -15.56
CA ASP A 204 4.84 -9.56 -15.48
C ASP A 204 5.62 -10.88 -15.59
N ARG A 205 6.54 -10.98 -16.55
CA ARG A 205 7.43 -12.13 -16.71
C ARG A 205 8.36 -12.31 -15.53
N GLY A 206 8.90 -11.21 -14.99
CA GLY A 206 9.75 -11.23 -13.81
C GLY A 206 9.05 -11.73 -12.53
N MET A 207 7.72 -11.76 -12.49
CA MET A 207 6.91 -12.32 -11.40
C MET A 207 6.39 -13.74 -11.66
N THR A 208 6.75 -14.36 -12.79
CA THR A 208 6.27 -15.72 -13.16
C THR A 208 6.60 -16.77 -12.08
N TYR A 209 7.76 -16.63 -11.41
CA TYR A 209 8.14 -17.56 -10.34
C TYR A 209 7.13 -17.57 -9.19
N TRP A 210 6.56 -16.41 -8.89
CA TRP A 210 5.60 -16.22 -7.81
C TRP A 210 4.27 -16.87 -8.20
N ALA A 211 3.78 -16.59 -9.40
CA ALA A 211 2.58 -17.25 -9.94
C ALA A 211 2.75 -18.78 -10.05
N GLN A 212 3.92 -19.27 -10.45
CA GLN A 212 4.24 -20.70 -10.46
C GLN A 212 4.14 -21.29 -9.05
N ALA A 213 4.79 -20.68 -8.06
CA ALA A 213 4.75 -21.19 -6.69
C ALA A 213 3.33 -21.24 -6.10
N LEU A 214 2.48 -20.25 -6.43
CA LEU A 214 1.07 -20.27 -6.05
C LEU A 214 0.30 -21.37 -6.81
N ALA A 215 0.54 -21.53 -8.12
CA ALA A 215 -0.12 -22.55 -8.92
C ALA A 215 0.24 -23.98 -8.49
N GLU A 216 1.49 -24.22 -8.07
CA GLU A 216 1.91 -25.48 -7.46
C GLU A 216 1.10 -25.80 -6.18
N LYS A 217 0.55 -24.77 -5.52
CA LYS A 217 -0.35 -24.87 -4.35
C LYS A 217 -1.83 -24.74 -4.69
N GLY A 218 -2.20 -24.88 -5.96
CA GLY A 218 -3.60 -24.98 -6.39
C GLY A 218 -4.31 -23.65 -6.68
N TYR A 219 -3.57 -22.56 -6.94
CA TYR A 219 -4.14 -21.27 -7.33
C TYR A 219 -4.05 -21.04 -8.85
N ALA A 220 -5.03 -20.36 -9.43
CA ALA A 220 -4.94 -19.86 -10.80
C ALA A 220 -4.51 -18.39 -10.74
N VAL A 221 -3.44 -17.99 -11.43
CA VAL A 221 -2.82 -16.67 -11.28
C VAL A 221 -2.68 -15.97 -12.62
N VAL A 222 -3.20 -14.75 -12.72
CA VAL A 222 -3.05 -13.87 -13.89
C VAL A 222 -2.17 -12.69 -13.52
N ILE A 223 -1.11 -12.45 -14.30
CA ILE A 223 -0.22 -11.30 -14.18
C ILE A 223 -0.22 -10.54 -15.52
N PRO A 224 -1.06 -9.50 -15.68
CA PRO A 224 -1.00 -8.67 -16.87
C PRO A 224 0.27 -7.81 -16.90
N ASP A 225 0.75 -7.51 -18.11
CA ASP A 225 1.77 -6.48 -18.34
C ASP A 225 1.12 -5.10 -18.22
N LEU A 226 1.42 -4.42 -17.13
CA LEU A 226 0.93 -3.09 -16.78
C LEU A 226 1.97 -2.00 -17.08
N SER A 227 3.16 -2.37 -17.58
CA SER A 227 4.24 -1.41 -17.85
C SER A 227 3.78 -0.32 -18.82
N PRO A 228 3.09 -0.65 -19.93
CA PRO A 228 2.59 0.38 -20.85
C PRO A 228 1.49 1.27 -20.23
N VAL A 229 0.75 0.78 -19.24
CA VAL A 229 -0.30 1.57 -18.56
C VAL A 229 0.29 2.72 -17.73
N TYR A 230 1.54 2.61 -17.29
CA TYR A 230 2.16 3.54 -16.33
C TYR A 230 3.17 4.53 -16.92
N ILE A 231 3.15 4.75 -18.24
CA ILE A 231 4.12 5.61 -18.93
C ILE A 231 4.02 7.08 -18.53
N SER A 232 2.81 7.61 -18.39
CA SER A 232 2.68 9.03 -18.01
C SER A 232 3.08 9.25 -16.55
N ARG A 233 3.76 10.37 -16.29
CA ARG A 233 4.01 10.84 -14.92
C ARG A 233 2.73 11.40 -14.29
N ASN A 234 1.92 12.09 -15.09
CA ASN A 234 0.70 12.77 -14.66
C ASN A 234 -0.53 12.08 -15.28
N ASP A 235 -1.57 11.85 -14.48
CA ASP A 235 -2.82 11.21 -14.93
C ASP A 235 -3.70 12.14 -15.78
N ASN A 236 -3.14 13.24 -16.29
CA ASN A 236 -3.85 14.28 -17.04
C ASN A 236 -4.00 13.96 -18.55
N LYS A 237 -3.19 13.05 -19.09
CA LYS A 237 -3.25 12.65 -20.52
C LYS A 237 -4.28 11.55 -20.76
N TYR A 238 -4.27 10.55 -19.90
CA TYR A 238 -5.28 9.49 -19.83
C TYR A 238 -5.41 9.02 -18.39
N ASP A 239 -6.58 8.44 -18.10
CA ASP A 239 -6.88 7.90 -16.79
C ASP A 239 -6.17 6.55 -16.60
N GLN A 240 -5.05 6.56 -15.88
CA GLN A 240 -4.25 5.36 -15.61
C GLN A 240 -5.00 4.33 -14.77
N GLN A 241 -5.87 4.77 -13.86
CA GLN A 241 -6.68 3.88 -13.05
C GLN A 241 -7.69 3.13 -13.92
N GLN A 242 -8.36 3.82 -14.84
CA GLN A 242 -9.28 3.18 -15.79
C GLN A 242 -8.55 2.28 -16.80
N ALA A 243 -7.39 2.71 -17.29
CA ALA A 243 -6.55 1.88 -18.16
C ALA A 243 -6.12 0.59 -17.45
N TRP A 244 -5.60 0.69 -16.22
CA TRP A 244 -5.22 -0.45 -15.39
C TRP A 244 -6.39 -1.40 -15.18
N LEU A 245 -7.55 -0.85 -14.79
CA LEU A 245 -8.74 -1.64 -14.50
C LEU A 245 -9.19 -2.43 -15.73
N ARG A 246 -9.23 -1.79 -16.90
CA ARG A 246 -9.66 -2.43 -18.16
C ARG A 246 -8.66 -3.51 -18.64
N VAL A 247 -7.36 -3.31 -18.44
CA VAL A 247 -6.34 -4.35 -18.73
C VAL A 247 -6.53 -5.56 -17.82
N MET A 248 -6.70 -5.32 -16.52
CA MET A 248 -6.95 -6.38 -15.52
C MET A 248 -8.25 -7.13 -15.80
N GLU A 249 -9.34 -6.42 -16.08
CA GLU A 249 -10.66 -7.00 -16.41
C GLU A 249 -10.63 -7.82 -17.67
N ARG A 250 -10.05 -7.31 -18.76
CA ARG A 250 -9.96 -8.07 -20.02
C ARG A 250 -9.15 -9.35 -19.85
N SER A 251 -8.06 -9.29 -19.08
CA SER A 251 -7.24 -10.47 -18.78
C SER A 251 -7.99 -11.49 -17.91
N ARG A 252 -8.69 -11.02 -16.88
CA ARG A 252 -9.54 -11.85 -16.02
C ARG A 252 -10.68 -12.51 -16.82
N ASP A 253 -11.41 -11.72 -17.58
CA ASP A 253 -12.62 -12.16 -18.26
C ASP A 253 -12.31 -13.16 -19.38
N GLU A 254 -11.14 -13.05 -20.04
CA GLU A 254 -10.67 -14.05 -21.00
C GLU A 254 -10.41 -15.41 -20.31
N VAL A 255 -9.76 -15.39 -19.14
CA VAL A 255 -9.54 -16.60 -18.33
C VAL A 255 -10.86 -17.21 -17.87
N LEU A 256 -11.81 -16.38 -17.44
CA LEU A 256 -13.15 -16.84 -17.04
C LEU A 256 -14.01 -17.32 -18.21
N ALA A 257 -13.82 -16.76 -19.40
CA ALA A 257 -14.45 -17.26 -20.62
C ALA A 257 -13.96 -18.68 -20.94
N ALA A 258 -12.65 -18.92 -20.84
CA ALA A 258 -12.08 -20.26 -20.99
C ALA A 258 -12.58 -21.23 -19.90
N ASP A 259 -12.71 -20.78 -18.65
CA ASP A 259 -13.30 -21.57 -17.55
C ASP A 259 -14.77 -21.92 -17.80
N ALA A 260 -15.53 -21.01 -18.40
CA ALA A 260 -16.90 -21.28 -18.83
C ALA A 260 -16.99 -22.20 -20.07
N GLY A 261 -15.86 -22.62 -20.65
CA GLY A 261 -15.81 -23.42 -21.87
C GLY A 261 -16.18 -22.66 -23.14
N LYS A 262 -16.10 -21.31 -23.11
CA LYS A 262 -16.32 -20.47 -24.28
C LYS A 262 -15.08 -20.46 -25.17
N ASN A 263 -15.25 -20.01 -26.42
CA ASN A 263 -14.12 -19.74 -27.30
C ASN A 263 -13.22 -18.67 -26.66
N SER A 264 -11.98 -19.07 -26.40
CA SER A 264 -10.95 -18.25 -25.77
C SER A 264 -9.61 -18.62 -26.39
N ILE A 265 -8.65 -17.68 -26.37
CA ILE A 265 -7.27 -17.96 -26.80
C ILE A 265 -6.63 -19.07 -25.96
N PHE A 266 -7.07 -19.29 -24.71
CA PHE A 266 -6.53 -20.31 -23.82
C PHE A 266 -7.01 -21.74 -24.16
N GLY A 267 -7.92 -21.89 -25.12
CA GLY A 267 -8.48 -23.17 -25.56
C GLY A 267 -9.47 -23.79 -24.57
N GLN A 268 -9.93 -25.01 -24.87
CA GLN A 268 -11.00 -25.68 -24.14
C GLN A 268 -10.55 -26.35 -22.82
N GLY A 269 -9.26 -26.41 -22.54
CA GLY A 269 -8.68 -27.16 -21.41
C GLY A 269 -8.86 -26.55 -20.02
N LEU A 270 -9.59 -25.43 -19.90
CA LEU A 270 -9.81 -24.73 -18.64
C LEU A 270 -11.23 -24.88 -18.10
N LYS A 271 -12.13 -25.56 -18.81
CA LYS A 271 -13.55 -25.64 -18.43
C LYS A 271 -13.72 -26.16 -16.98
N GLY A 272 -14.30 -25.34 -16.10
CA GLY A 272 -14.56 -25.64 -14.69
C GLY A 272 -13.32 -25.75 -13.81
N SER A 273 -12.16 -25.30 -14.29
CA SER A 273 -10.88 -25.38 -13.58
C SER A 273 -10.67 -24.26 -12.56
N ILE A 274 -11.43 -23.17 -12.63
CA ILE A 274 -11.26 -21.95 -11.84
C ILE A 274 -12.44 -21.75 -10.89
N ASP A 275 -12.15 -21.28 -9.68
CA ASP A 275 -13.14 -20.78 -8.75
C ASP A 275 -13.10 -19.25 -8.73
N ALA A 276 -13.94 -18.66 -9.58
CA ALA A 276 -14.11 -17.22 -9.67
C ALA A 276 -14.68 -16.60 -8.37
N SER A 277 -15.45 -17.36 -7.59
CA SER A 277 -16.12 -16.83 -6.40
C SER A 277 -15.15 -16.51 -5.24
N HIS A 278 -13.94 -17.07 -5.30
CA HIS A 278 -12.81 -16.84 -4.39
C HIS A 278 -11.67 -16.11 -5.11
N ALA A 279 -11.94 -14.92 -5.63
CA ALA A 279 -10.92 -14.09 -6.27
C ALA A 279 -10.14 -13.23 -5.26
N SER A 280 -8.82 -13.10 -5.46
CA SER A 280 -7.96 -12.18 -4.70
C SER A 280 -7.18 -11.25 -5.62
N LEU A 281 -6.86 -10.07 -5.11
CA LEU A 281 -5.92 -9.14 -5.74
C LEU A 281 -4.62 -9.10 -4.93
N VAL A 282 -3.50 -9.29 -5.61
CA VAL A 282 -2.15 -9.06 -5.09
C VAL A 282 -1.57 -7.87 -5.85
N ALA A 283 -1.25 -6.78 -5.16
CA ALA A 283 -0.83 -5.54 -5.80
C ALA A 283 0.53 -5.05 -5.31
N HIS A 284 1.38 -4.58 -6.22
CA HIS A 284 2.70 -4.04 -5.93
C HIS A 284 2.76 -2.54 -6.29
N SER A 285 3.36 -1.72 -5.41
CA SER A 285 3.62 -0.29 -5.69
C SER A 285 2.34 0.48 -6.04
N ARG A 286 2.34 1.24 -7.13
CA ARG A 286 1.19 2.00 -7.65
C ARG A 286 -0.05 1.15 -7.95
N SER A 287 0.08 -0.17 -8.18
CA SER A 287 -1.11 -1.05 -8.27
C SER A 287 -1.90 -1.09 -6.95
N GLY A 288 -1.28 -0.75 -5.81
CA GLY A 288 -1.95 -0.66 -4.50
C GLY A 288 -3.03 0.43 -4.45
N ALA A 289 -2.82 1.58 -5.10
CA ALA A 289 -3.84 2.63 -5.23
C ALA A 289 -5.06 2.19 -6.03
N MET A 290 -4.94 1.14 -6.85
CA MET A 290 -6.02 0.68 -7.73
C MET A 290 -7.01 -0.25 -7.01
N VAL A 291 -6.71 -0.68 -5.79
CA VAL A 291 -7.53 -1.62 -5.01
C VAL A 291 -8.98 -1.12 -4.84
N PRO A 292 -9.25 0.13 -4.39
CA PRO A 292 -10.63 0.57 -4.20
C PRO A 292 -11.43 0.60 -5.51
N ALA A 293 -10.79 0.97 -6.62
CA ALA A 293 -11.42 0.97 -7.94
C ALA A 293 -11.76 -0.46 -8.40
N ALA A 294 -10.84 -1.41 -8.24
CA ALA A 294 -11.05 -2.82 -8.54
C ALA A 294 -12.19 -3.41 -7.71
N GLN A 295 -12.21 -3.15 -6.40
CA GLN A 295 -13.27 -3.62 -5.50
C GLN A 295 -14.65 -3.13 -5.95
N LYS A 296 -14.76 -1.83 -6.24
CA LYS A 296 -16.02 -1.24 -6.71
C LYS A 296 -16.47 -1.83 -8.04
N ALA A 297 -15.55 -1.96 -9.01
CA ALA A 297 -15.87 -2.47 -10.34
C ALA A 297 -16.28 -3.95 -10.31
N TRP A 298 -15.64 -4.75 -9.45
CA TRP A 298 -15.81 -6.21 -9.46
C TRP A 298 -16.83 -6.73 -8.46
N ALA A 299 -17.38 -5.87 -7.59
CA ALA A 299 -18.33 -6.23 -6.55
C ALA A 299 -19.56 -7.02 -7.06
N LYS A 300 -20.02 -6.73 -8.28
CA LYS A 300 -21.17 -7.40 -8.93
C LYS A 300 -20.77 -8.36 -10.05
N SER A 301 -19.47 -8.56 -10.27
CA SER A 301 -18.98 -9.52 -11.26
C SER A 301 -19.11 -10.96 -10.73
N VAL A 302 -18.87 -11.93 -11.61
CA VAL A 302 -18.74 -13.35 -11.20
C VAL A 302 -17.48 -13.63 -10.38
N ALA A 303 -16.55 -12.66 -10.30
CA ALA A 303 -15.29 -12.75 -9.59
C ALA A 303 -15.07 -11.55 -8.63
N PRO A 304 -15.94 -11.37 -7.62
CA PRO A 304 -15.75 -10.31 -6.64
C PRO A 304 -14.51 -10.57 -5.78
N LEU A 305 -13.82 -9.50 -5.38
CA LEU A 305 -12.66 -9.63 -4.51
C LEU A 305 -13.07 -10.13 -3.11
N ARG A 306 -12.42 -11.21 -2.68
CA ARG A 306 -12.56 -11.82 -1.35
C ARG A 306 -11.33 -11.64 -0.47
N SER A 307 -10.22 -11.20 -1.05
CA SER A 307 -8.97 -10.96 -0.35
C SER A 307 -8.11 -9.96 -1.10
N VAL A 308 -7.35 -9.15 -0.36
CA VAL A 308 -6.36 -8.23 -0.91
C VAL A 308 -5.04 -8.38 -0.16
N MET A 309 -3.96 -8.55 -0.92
CA MET A 309 -2.60 -8.40 -0.43
C MET A 309 -1.89 -7.29 -1.20
N THR A 310 -1.08 -6.49 -0.53
CA THR A 310 -0.20 -5.53 -1.18
C THR A 310 1.26 -5.69 -0.76
N TYR A 311 2.17 -5.32 -1.65
CA TYR A 311 3.58 -5.14 -1.35
C TYR A 311 4.01 -3.73 -1.71
N GLY A 312 4.63 -3.00 -0.78
CA GLY A 312 5.12 -1.65 -1.07
C GLY A 312 4.04 -0.74 -1.67
N ALA A 313 2.79 -0.76 -1.19
CA ALA A 313 1.71 -0.03 -1.84
C ALA A 313 1.92 1.49 -1.79
N ALA A 314 1.76 2.15 -2.95
CA ALA A 314 1.68 3.60 -3.07
C ALA A 314 0.19 3.99 -3.20
N PRO A 315 -0.42 4.65 -2.21
CA PRO A 315 -1.86 4.93 -2.16
C PRO A 315 -2.29 6.20 -2.91
N SER A 316 -1.36 7.06 -3.34
CA SER A 316 -1.68 8.32 -4.04
C SER A 316 -1.57 8.15 -5.56
N ASP A 317 -2.52 8.76 -6.29
CA ASP A 317 -2.48 8.94 -7.74
C ASP A 317 -1.63 10.17 -8.17
N GLY A 318 -0.99 10.85 -7.21
CA GLY A 318 -0.19 12.06 -7.43
C GLY A 318 -0.92 13.36 -7.09
N ARG A 319 -2.10 13.29 -6.47
CA ARG A 319 -2.76 14.47 -5.88
C ARG A 319 -2.28 14.65 -4.44
N ASP A 320 -1.88 15.87 -4.12
CA ASP A 320 -1.42 16.30 -2.79
C ASP A 320 -2.58 16.36 -1.75
N ASP A 321 -3.72 15.72 -2.02
CA ASP A 321 -4.82 15.65 -1.06
C ASP A 321 -4.52 14.57 -0.02
N PHE A 322 -4.31 15.02 1.22
CA PHE A 322 -4.13 14.16 2.41
C PHE A 322 -5.39 13.36 2.79
N GLU A 323 -6.31 13.16 1.85
CA GLU A 323 -7.54 12.38 1.99
C GLU A 323 -7.33 11.00 1.38
N PHE A 324 -6.77 10.10 2.18
CA PHE A 324 -6.63 8.72 1.75
C PHE A 324 -8.00 8.04 1.71
N SER A 325 -8.33 7.37 0.60
CA SER A 325 -9.42 6.40 0.56
C SER A 325 -9.01 5.15 1.34
N PRO A 326 -9.92 4.44 2.04
CA PRO A 326 -9.56 3.21 2.74
C PRO A 326 -8.86 2.19 1.84
N PRO A 327 -7.86 1.44 2.34
CA PRO A 327 -7.07 0.51 1.53
C PRO A 327 -7.84 -0.66 0.95
N ALA A 328 -8.93 -1.02 1.61
CA ALA A 328 -9.86 -2.02 1.15
C ALA A 328 -11.22 -1.79 1.83
N ASP A 329 -12.28 -2.21 1.15
CA ASP A 329 -13.61 -2.36 1.74
C ASP A 329 -13.53 -3.07 3.12
N PRO A 330 -14.25 -2.60 4.14
CA PRO A 330 -14.22 -3.20 5.48
C PRO A 330 -14.63 -4.68 5.57
N SER A 331 -15.32 -5.20 4.54
CA SER A 331 -15.74 -6.60 4.42
C SER A 331 -14.72 -7.50 3.74
N ILE A 332 -13.62 -6.94 3.21
CA ILE A 332 -12.55 -7.70 2.54
C ILE A 332 -11.31 -7.71 3.43
N PRO A 333 -10.75 -8.88 3.81
CA PRO A 333 -9.52 -8.94 4.56
C PRO A 333 -8.39 -8.31 3.76
N PHE A 334 -7.55 -7.53 4.44
CA PHE A 334 -6.46 -6.78 3.83
C PHE A 334 -5.13 -7.05 4.52
N PHE A 335 -4.09 -7.33 3.73
CA PHE A 335 -2.73 -7.44 4.21
C PHE A 335 -1.79 -6.59 3.37
N SER A 336 -1.02 -5.73 4.02
CA SER A 336 0.11 -5.04 3.38
C SER A 336 1.43 -5.53 3.94
N LEU A 337 2.33 -5.95 3.05
CA LEU A 337 3.71 -6.28 3.39
C LEU A 337 4.64 -5.18 2.87
N HIS A 338 5.66 -4.87 3.64
CA HIS A 338 6.57 -3.79 3.31
C HIS A 338 8.00 -4.12 3.76
N GLY A 339 8.98 -3.77 2.93
CA GLY A 339 10.39 -3.88 3.28
C GLY A 339 10.87 -2.59 3.94
N ALA A 340 11.52 -2.64 5.10
CA ALA A 340 11.96 -1.42 5.80
C ALA A 340 13.01 -0.62 5.01
N GLU A 341 13.67 -1.24 4.03
CA GLU A 341 14.67 -0.59 3.18
C GLU A 341 14.07 -0.13 1.85
N ASP A 342 12.75 -0.15 1.65
CA ASP A 342 12.09 0.35 0.45
C ASP A 342 12.51 1.81 0.18
N GLY A 343 13.24 2.03 -0.92
CA GLY A 343 13.75 3.34 -1.29
C GLY A 343 12.92 4.05 -2.36
N ASP A 344 11.81 3.46 -2.79
CA ASP A 344 10.93 4.05 -3.81
C ASP A 344 9.74 4.74 -3.15
N VAL A 345 8.97 3.99 -2.36
CA VAL A 345 7.75 4.49 -1.72
C VAL A 345 7.88 4.57 -0.21
N GLU A 346 8.99 4.10 0.37
CA GLU A 346 9.21 4.13 1.82
C GLU A 346 8.00 3.53 2.58
N LEU A 347 7.76 3.90 3.83
CA LEU A 347 6.69 3.32 4.66
C LEU A 347 5.27 3.86 4.36
N MET A 348 4.93 4.12 3.10
CA MET A 348 3.62 4.70 2.70
C MET A 348 2.42 3.83 3.05
N ALA A 349 2.53 2.49 2.97
CA ALA A 349 1.38 1.62 3.29
C ALA A 349 1.01 1.61 4.79
N PRO A 350 1.95 1.51 5.74
CA PRO A 350 1.67 1.76 7.16
C PRO A 350 1.11 3.16 7.43
N LEU A 351 1.64 4.20 6.79
CA LEU A 351 1.12 5.57 6.88
C LEU A 351 -0.36 5.59 6.45
N TRP A 352 -0.67 5.03 5.30
CA TRP A 352 -2.02 4.94 4.76
C TRP A 352 -2.99 4.24 5.73
N MET A 353 -2.59 3.08 6.25
CA MET A 353 -3.44 2.32 7.16
C MET A 353 -3.65 3.03 8.51
N THR A 354 -2.69 3.88 8.92
CA THR A 354 -2.79 4.69 10.16
C THR A 354 -3.96 5.67 10.13
N GLU A 355 -4.25 6.25 8.96
CA GLU A 355 -5.40 7.15 8.78
C GLU A 355 -6.74 6.43 8.99
N HIS A 356 -6.76 5.12 8.72
CA HIS A 356 -7.96 4.29 8.73
C HIS A 356 -8.08 3.34 9.93
N ILE A 357 -7.26 3.47 10.97
CA ILE A 357 -7.35 2.57 12.14
C ILE A 357 -8.73 2.63 12.83
N GLY A 358 -9.39 3.79 12.79
CA GLY A 358 -10.72 3.98 13.36
C GLY A 358 -11.85 3.34 12.55
N GLN A 359 -11.58 2.88 11.33
CA GLN A 359 -12.60 2.29 10.45
C GLN A 359 -13.18 1.03 11.08
N LYS A 360 -14.51 0.97 11.22
CA LYS A 360 -15.21 -0.25 11.62
C LYS A 360 -15.09 -1.28 10.49
N ARG A 361 -14.61 -2.49 10.81
CA ARG A 361 -14.40 -3.57 9.83
C ARG A 361 -15.06 -4.86 10.29
N ASN A 362 -15.47 -5.67 9.31
CA ASN A 362 -15.96 -7.04 9.53
C ASN A 362 -14.85 -8.08 9.29
N THR A 363 -13.72 -7.64 8.73
CA THR A 363 -12.54 -8.46 8.44
C THR A 363 -11.26 -7.70 8.80
N ALA A 364 -10.21 -8.43 9.18
CA ALA A 364 -8.97 -7.83 9.66
C ALA A 364 -8.26 -7.05 8.54
N ALA A 365 -7.64 -5.92 8.91
CA ALA A 365 -6.66 -5.24 8.09
C ALA A 365 -5.33 -5.18 8.84
N ILE A 366 -4.26 -5.68 8.23
CA ILE A 366 -2.95 -5.80 8.87
C ILE A 366 -1.85 -5.31 7.94
N SER A 367 -0.78 -4.76 8.53
CA SER A 367 0.40 -4.30 7.82
C SER A 367 1.64 -4.77 8.55
N ALA A 368 2.56 -5.38 7.83
CA ALA A 368 3.85 -5.84 8.33
C ALA A 368 5.00 -5.07 7.67
N VAL A 369 5.94 -4.60 8.47
CA VAL A 369 7.23 -4.06 8.01
C VAL A 369 8.33 -5.05 8.38
N VAL A 370 9.18 -5.41 7.42
CA VAL A 370 10.23 -6.41 7.58
C VAL A 370 11.60 -5.83 7.19
N PRO A 371 12.61 -5.86 8.08
CA PRO A 371 13.90 -5.23 7.84
C PRO A 371 14.72 -5.91 6.73
N GLY A 372 15.48 -5.09 6.00
CA GLY A 372 16.45 -5.52 4.98
C GLY A 372 15.89 -5.81 3.58
N PHE A 373 14.57 -5.78 3.42
CA PHE A 373 13.90 -5.92 2.13
C PHE A 373 13.60 -4.54 1.51
N GLY A 374 13.69 -4.42 0.18
CA GLY A 374 13.38 -3.20 -0.59
C GLY A 374 12.19 -3.38 -1.55
N HIS A 375 11.91 -2.37 -2.38
CA HIS A 375 10.74 -2.32 -3.26
C HIS A 375 10.81 -3.32 -4.42
N ASN A 376 11.94 -3.39 -5.12
CA ASN A 376 11.99 -3.92 -6.49
C ASN A 376 12.45 -5.38 -6.57
N TYR A 377 13.29 -5.84 -5.64
CA TYR A 377 13.96 -7.15 -5.73
C TYR A 377 13.03 -8.36 -5.61
N ILE A 378 11.73 -8.17 -5.37
CA ILE A 378 10.71 -9.19 -5.52
C ILE A 378 10.44 -9.57 -7.00
N ASN A 379 10.98 -8.83 -7.97
CA ASN A 379 10.76 -9.06 -9.39
C ASN A 379 12.09 -9.37 -10.10
N ARG A 380 12.12 -10.50 -10.83
CA ARG A 380 13.34 -10.99 -11.47
C ARG A 380 13.89 -10.06 -12.54
N GLU A 381 13.05 -9.26 -13.19
CA GLU A 381 13.49 -8.28 -14.19
C GLU A 381 14.37 -7.19 -13.59
N PHE A 382 14.08 -6.75 -12.35
CA PHE A 382 14.97 -5.83 -11.65
C PHE A 382 16.24 -6.52 -11.18
N SER A 383 16.10 -7.68 -10.56
CA SER A 383 17.26 -8.37 -9.98
C SER A 383 18.28 -8.82 -11.03
N SER A 384 17.83 -9.26 -12.22
CA SER A 384 18.71 -9.65 -13.33
C SER A 384 19.52 -8.45 -13.86
N ARG A 385 18.95 -7.25 -13.77
CA ARG A 385 19.56 -5.97 -14.15
C ARG A 385 20.27 -5.28 -12.98
N LYS A 386 20.29 -5.89 -11.79
CA LYS A 386 20.88 -5.33 -10.55
C LYS A 386 20.29 -3.96 -10.17
N LEU A 387 19.02 -3.72 -10.46
CA LEU A 387 18.31 -2.50 -10.11
C LEU A 387 17.77 -2.59 -8.68
N ASP A 388 18.67 -2.42 -7.72
CA ASP A 388 18.38 -2.41 -6.29
C ASP A 388 17.94 -1.02 -5.84
N ASP A 389 16.75 -0.89 -5.28
CA ASP A 389 16.22 0.38 -4.77
C ASP A 389 16.47 0.58 -3.26
N ARG A 390 17.04 -0.41 -2.56
CA ARG A 390 17.14 -0.34 -1.10
C ARG A 390 17.85 0.91 -0.58
N LYS A 391 17.34 1.53 0.49
CA LYS A 391 17.98 2.67 1.16
C LYS A 391 19.35 2.29 1.70
N ASP A 392 19.46 1.19 2.46
CA ASP A 392 20.75 0.60 2.80
C ASP A 392 21.25 -0.35 1.70
N LYS A 393 22.52 -0.20 1.34
CA LYS A 393 23.23 -1.01 0.33
C LYS A 393 24.18 -2.04 0.95
N SER A 394 24.08 -2.28 2.26
CA SER A 394 24.93 -3.26 2.93
C SER A 394 24.84 -4.64 2.26
N PRO A 395 25.98 -5.32 2.01
CA PRO A 395 25.99 -6.66 1.42
C PRO A 395 25.39 -7.73 2.34
N SER A 396 25.21 -7.43 3.64
CA SER A 396 24.58 -8.34 4.61
C SER A 396 23.05 -8.42 4.47
N LEU A 397 22.45 -7.54 3.68
CA LEU A 397 21.01 -7.50 3.51
C LEU A 397 20.51 -8.65 2.61
N PRO A 398 19.26 -9.14 2.82
CA PRO A 398 18.66 -10.18 1.99
C PRO A 398 18.76 -9.92 0.48
N GLY A 399 19.25 -10.89 -0.30
CA GLY A 399 19.30 -10.78 -1.77
C GLY A 399 17.94 -11.05 -2.45
N ALA A 400 17.90 -11.05 -3.78
CA ALA A 400 16.68 -11.30 -4.57
C ALA A 400 15.98 -12.62 -4.20
N LYS A 401 16.71 -13.75 -4.08
CA LYS A 401 16.14 -15.05 -3.68
C LYS A 401 15.39 -14.99 -2.33
N ALA A 402 15.88 -14.19 -1.39
CA ALA A 402 15.21 -14.03 -0.10
C ALA A 402 13.93 -13.18 -0.24
N HIS A 403 13.94 -12.14 -1.08
CA HIS A 403 12.74 -11.37 -1.43
C HIS A 403 11.68 -12.27 -2.06
N GLU A 404 12.07 -13.08 -3.05
CA GLU A 404 11.19 -14.05 -3.70
C GLU A 404 10.57 -15.03 -2.69
N LYS A 405 11.39 -15.60 -1.80
CA LYS A 405 10.95 -16.51 -0.76
C LYS A 405 9.93 -15.84 0.17
N MET A 406 10.22 -14.64 0.65
CA MET A 406 9.30 -13.88 1.50
C MET A 406 7.95 -13.67 0.82
N MET A 407 7.94 -13.25 -0.45
CA MET A 407 6.68 -13.00 -1.17
C MET A 407 5.85 -14.26 -1.38
N VAL A 408 6.50 -15.37 -1.74
CA VAL A 408 5.81 -16.66 -1.90
C VAL A 408 5.23 -17.15 -0.57
N GLU A 409 6.00 -17.14 0.51
CA GLU A 409 5.53 -17.59 1.84
C GLU A 409 4.40 -16.71 2.36
N ALA A 410 4.56 -15.39 2.25
CA ALA A 410 3.58 -14.40 2.68
C ALA A 410 2.24 -14.57 1.97
N SER A 411 2.28 -14.62 0.64
CA SER A 411 1.07 -14.72 -0.18
C SER A 411 0.38 -16.07 -0.03
N LEU A 412 1.13 -17.18 0.02
CA LEU A 412 0.55 -18.50 0.26
C LEU A 412 -0.18 -18.55 1.59
N ALA A 413 0.47 -18.12 2.67
CA ALA A 413 -0.17 -18.08 3.98
C ALA A 413 -1.44 -17.22 3.94
N TRP A 414 -1.34 -16.01 3.40
CA TRP A 414 -2.44 -15.06 3.36
C TRP A 414 -3.65 -15.61 2.57
N LEU A 415 -3.40 -16.11 1.36
CA LEU A 415 -4.44 -16.65 0.48
C LEU A 415 -5.05 -17.95 1.04
N ASP A 416 -4.25 -18.80 1.68
CA ASP A 416 -4.76 -20.03 2.30
C ASP A 416 -5.72 -19.71 3.45
N ALA A 417 -5.42 -18.68 4.26
CA ALA A 417 -6.32 -18.28 5.33
C ALA A 417 -7.55 -17.54 4.85
N THR A 418 -7.40 -16.61 3.91
CA THR A 418 -8.50 -15.71 3.52
C THR A 418 -9.42 -16.30 2.47
N LEU A 419 -8.92 -17.16 1.57
CA LEU A 419 -9.74 -17.78 0.52
C LEU A 419 -10.14 -19.22 0.84
N ARG A 420 -9.34 -19.95 1.62
CA ARG A 420 -9.59 -21.38 1.92
C ARG A 420 -9.87 -21.65 3.40
N GLY A 421 -9.89 -20.62 4.24
CA GLY A 421 -10.19 -20.75 5.67
C GLY A 421 -9.14 -21.55 6.46
N LYS A 422 -7.92 -21.74 5.94
CA LYS A 422 -6.88 -22.46 6.67
C LYS A 422 -6.38 -21.63 7.84
N THR A 423 -6.18 -22.27 8.99
CA THR A 423 -5.54 -21.59 10.13
C THR A 423 -4.05 -21.38 9.86
N ASN A 424 -3.52 -20.22 10.23
CA ASN A 424 -2.11 -19.90 10.09
C ASN A 424 -1.66 -18.82 11.10
N GLN A 425 -0.48 -18.24 10.87
CA GLN A 425 0.13 -17.23 11.75
C GLN A 425 -0.46 -15.82 11.65
N PHE A 426 -1.37 -15.53 10.71
CA PHE A 426 -1.91 -14.17 10.57
C PHE A 426 -2.96 -13.89 11.65
N PRO A 427 -2.92 -12.70 12.30
CA PRO A 427 -3.86 -12.35 13.35
C PRO A 427 -5.21 -11.88 12.77
N LEU A 428 -5.97 -12.82 12.22
CA LEU A 428 -7.23 -12.56 11.51
C LEU A 428 -8.45 -12.46 12.42
N LYS A 429 -8.37 -12.99 13.64
CA LYS A 429 -9.44 -12.88 14.63
C LYS A 429 -9.18 -11.71 15.57
N PRO A 430 -10.24 -11.18 16.21
CA PRO A 430 -10.08 -10.20 17.28
C PRO A 430 -9.16 -10.78 18.37
N GLY A 431 -8.21 -10.01 18.88
CA GLY A 431 -7.31 -10.45 19.96
C GLY A 431 -6.13 -11.37 19.57
N ASP A 432 -6.09 -11.93 18.35
CA ASP A 432 -4.94 -12.74 17.91
C ASP A 432 -3.62 -11.97 18.02
N GLN A 433 -2.55 -12.62 18.48
CA GLN A 433 -1.24 -11.99 18.53
C GLN A 433 -0.52 -12.14 17.18
N PRO A 434 0.15 -11.10 16.67
CA PRO A 434 0.98 -11.26 15.49
C PRO A 434 2.22 -12.08 15.83
N PRO A 435 2.81 -12.80 14.85
CA PRO A 435 4.07 -13.49 15.08
C PRO A 435 5.20 -12.48 15.27
N ALA A 436 6.12 -12.76 16.20
CA ALA A 436 7.28 -11.89 16.45
C ALA A 436 8.19 -11.75 15.22
N THR A 437 8.18 -12.77 14.35
CA THR A 437 8.97 -12.80 13.12
C THR A 437 8.12 -13.09 11.89
N PHE A 438 8.54 -12.57 10.75
CA PHE A 438 7.99 -12.88 9.44
C PHE A 438 9.15 -13.13 8.46
N ALA A 439 9.08 -14.21 7.67
CA ALA A 439 10.18 -14.66 6.80
C ALA A 439 11.55 -14.78 7.53
N GLY A 440 11.52 -15.23 8.80
CA GLY A 440 12.72 -15.39 9.62
C GLY A 440 13.37 -14.08 10.09
N LYS A 441 12.68 -12.94 9.96
CA LYS A 441 13.14 -11.63 10.43
C LYS A 441 12.15 -11.05 11.45
N PRO A 442 12.59 -10.25 12.43
CA PRO A 442 11.67 -9.50 13.29
C PRO A 442 10.72 -8.68 12.43
N ALA A 443 9.42 -8.74 12.72
CA ALA A 443 8.40 -8.03 11.96
C ALA A 443 7.66 -7.04 12.84
N GLU A 444 7.29 -5.92 12.25
CA GLU A 444 6.57 -4.85 12.94
C GLU A 444 5.15 -4.76 12.41
N TRP A 445 4.19 -4.74 13.32
CA TRP A 445 2.79 -4.92 12.95
C TRP A 445 1.95 -3.69 13.28
N LEU A 446 1.17 -3.23 12.30
CA LEU A 446 0.00 -2.39 12.51
C LEU A 446 -1.23 -3.25 12.22
N MET A 447 -2.23 -3.24 13.08
CA MET A 447 -3.38 -4.13 12.97
C MET A 447 -4.66 -3.40 13.32
N VAL A 448 -5.67 -3.54 12.46
CA VAL A 448 -7.03 -3.03 12.69
C VAL A 448 -7.95 -4.23 12.93
N SER A 449 -8.56 -4.28 14.11
CA SER A 449 -9.42 -5.40 14.52
C SER A 449 -10.72 -5.46 13.71
N ASN A 450 -11.25 -6.66 13.52
CA ASN A 450 -12.59 -6.92 13.01
C ASN A 450 -13.63 -7.22 14.10
N GLY A 451 -13.22 -7.16 15.36
CA GLY A 451 -14.11 -7.38 16.50
C GLY A 451 -14.96 -6.15 16.80
N GLN A 452 -16.07 -6.37 17.50
CA GLN A 452 -16.77 -5.29 18.18
C GLN A 452 -15.80 -4.62 19.16
N ARG A 453 -15.80 -3.30 19.21
CA ARG A 453 -14.83 -2.56 20.00
C ARG A 453 -15.35 -1.21 20.47
N TYR A 454 -14.73 -0.70 21.52
CA TYR A 454 -14.83 0.67 21.98
C TYR A 454 -13.50 1.36 21.71
N SER A 455 -13.52 2.54 21.09
CA SER A 455 -12.31 3.15 20.56
C SER A 455 -12.10 4.55 21.10
N TYR A 456 -10.89 4.82 21.58
CA TYR A 456 -10.32 6.16 21.59
C TYR A 456 -9.62 6.39 20.25
N LEU A 457 -9.89 7.52 19.60
CA LEU A 457 -9.23 7.94 18.36
C LEU A 457 -8.84 9.41 18.47
N ALA A 458 -7.54 9.69 18.41
CA ALA A 458 -7.02 11.02 18.68
C ALA A 458 -7.67 12.08 17.78
N GLY A 459 -8.21 13.12 18.42
CA GLY A 459 -8.88 14.25 17.77
C GLY A 459 -10.24 13.94 17.15
N THR A 460 -10.81 12.75 17.36
CA THR A 460 -12.11 12.34 16.83
C THR A 460 -13.04 11.83 17.93
N HIS A 461 -12.63 10.80 18.68
CA HIS A 461 -13.46 10.15 19.70
C HIS A 461 -12.69 9.93 21.00
N GLY A 462 -13.37 10.15 22.12
CA GLY A 462 -12.80 10.04 23.46
C GLY A 462 -11.95 11.23 23.85
N SER A 463 -11.26 11.13 24.99
CA SER A 463 -10.39 12.21 25.48
C SER A 463 -9.14 11.65 26.14
N ALA A 464 -8.05 12.40 26.05
CA ALA A 464 -6.83 12.14 26.77
C ALA A 464 -6.54 13.30 27.73
N LYS A 465 -6.19 13.00 28.97
CA LYS A 465 -5.82 14.00 29.98
C LYS A 465 -4.44 13.68 30.55
N PRO A 466 -3.62 14.69 30.89
CA PRO A 466 -2.38 14.47 31.61
C PRO A 466 -2.61 13.68 32.91
N LEU A 467 -1.67 12.80 33.24
CA LEU A 467 -1.64 12.03 34.48
C LEU A 467 -0.31 12.30 35.20
N GLY A 468 -0.37 12.58 36.50
CA GLY A 468 0.81 12.93 37.29
C GLY A 468 1.54 14.14 36.71
N ASN A 469 2.86 14.02 36.56
CA ASN A 469 3.72 15.02 35.91
C ASN A 469 3.95 14.77 34.41
N GLY A 470 3.15 13.89 33.79
CA GLY A 470 3.17 13.69 32.34
C GLY A 470 2.40 14.75 31.58
N THR A 471 2.35 14.61 30.25
CA THR A 471 1.55 15.50 29.39
C THR A 471 0.69 14.68 28.43
N ALA A 472 -0.39 15.29 27.94
CA ALA A 472 -1.21 14.76 26.86
C ALA A 472 -1.57 15.92 25.92
N LEU A 473 -0.99 15.94 24.72
CA LEU A 473 -1.26 16.96 23.70
C LEU A 473 -1.84 16.30 22.46
N THR A 474 -3.11 16.55 22.17
CA THR A 474 -3.70 16.16 20.90
C THR A 474 -3.34 17.16 19.81
N CYS A 475 -2.69 16.68 18.76
CA CYS A 475 -2.19 17.49 17.65
C CYS A 475 -2.16 16.65 16.36
N ARG A 476 -1.81 17.27 15.23
CA ARG A 476 -1.67 16.64 13.92
C ARG A 476 -0.20 16.63 13.50
N ASN A 477 0.30 15.46 13.13
CA ASN A 477 1.57 15.38 12.40
C ASN A 477 1.33 15.79 10.95
N TYR A 478 2.20 16.64 10.41
CA TYR A 478 2.17 17.04 9.01
C TYR A 478 3.34 16.40 8.27
N PRO A 479 3.20 16.13 6.96
CA PRO A 479 4.32 15.70 6.14
C PRO A 479 5.50 16.67 6.24
N ASN A 480 6.71 16.14 6.21
CA ASN A 480 7.93 16.96 6.29
C ASN A 480 8.06 17.96 5.12
N VAL A 481 7.41 17.70 3.99
CA VAL A 481 7.37 18.61 2.83
C VAL A 481 6.51 19.86 3.09
N VAL A 482 5.63 19.84 4.09
CA VAL A 482 4.84 21.01 4.48
C VAL A 482 5.67 21.88 5.41
N PRO A 483 6.10 23.09 4.99
CA PRO A 483 6.89 23.98 5.83
C PRO A 483 6.08 24.41 7.05
N ASP A 484 6.75 24.76 8.16
CA ASP A 484 6.10 25.12 9.43
C ASP A 484 5.01 26.19 9.26
N VAL A 485 5.24 27.20 8.40
CA VAL A 485 4.28 28.27 8.09
C VAL A 485 3.02 27.79 7.37
N GLY A 486 3.07 26.63 6.70
CA GLY A 486 1.94 26.00 6.01
C GLY A 486 1.19 24.99 6.88
N ARG A 487 1.67 24.72 8.11
CA ARG A 487 1.02 23.79 9.03
C ARG A 487 -0.12 24.49 9.79
N GLY A 488 -1.16 23.73 10.11
CA GLY A 488 -2.29 24.24 10.89
C GLY A 488 -1.90 24.56 12.34
N LYS A 489 -2.75 25.32 13.05
CA LYS A 489 -2.57 25.62 14.48
C LYS A 489 -2.63 24.37 15.37
N ASP A 490 -3.17 23.27 14.84
CA ASP A 490 -3.21 21.96 15.47
C ASP A 490 -1.94 21.13 15.21
N ALA A 491 -0.90 21.68 14.57
CA ALA A 491 0.35 20.97 14.32
C ALA A 491 1.02 20.51 15.61
N CYS A 492 1.56 19.29 15.58
CA CYS A 492 2.40 18.81 16.66
C CYS A 492 3.71 19.61 16.71
N PRO A 493 4.29 19.83 17.90
CA PRO A 493 5.62 20.39 18.02
C PRO A 493 6.61 19.61 17.14
N SER A 494 7.50 20.33 16.44
CA SER A 494 8.51 19.70 15.60
C SER A 494 9.30 18.67 16.39
N ILE A 495 9.46 17.47 15.83
CA ILE A 495 10.37 16.49 16.39
C ILE A 495 11.77 16.83 15.87
N HIS A 496 12.72 17.07 16.78
CA HIS A 496 14.05 17.49 16.36
C HIS A 496 14.90 16.34 15.78
N GLU A 497 14.44 15.09 15.87
CA GLU A 497 15.32 13.93 15.63
C GLU A 497 14.59 12.71 15.04
N GLY A 498 14.08 12.76 13.80
CA GLY A 498 13.57 11.58 13.11
C GLY A 498 12.63 11.90 11.94
N VAL A 499 12.28 10.88 11.15
CA VAL A 499 11.26 10.98 10.10
C VAL A 499 9.99 10.32 10.60
N LEU A 500 8.89 11.09 10.71
CA LEU A 500 7.57 10.54 11.02
C LEU A 500 6.85 10.18 9.74
N PHE A 501 6.48 8.92 9.60
CA PHE A 501 5.59 8.41 8.57
C PHE A 501 4.17 8.32 9.14
N ASN A 502 3.63 9.48 9.51
CA ASN A 502 2.29 9.62 10.05
C ASN A 502 1.76 11.04 9.77
N HIS A 503 0.62 11.17 9.11
CA HIS A 503 -0.04 12.46 8.83
C HIS A 503 -1.34 12.65 9.63
N SER A 504 -1.58 11.75 10.58
CA SER A 504 -2.81 11.69 11.36
C SER A 504 -2.79 12.68 12.53
N ARG A 505 -3.98 12.87 13.10
CA ARG A 505 -4.11 13.34 14.48
C ARG A 505 -3.64 12.27 15.45
N ILE A 506 -2.81 12.66 16.41
CA ILE A 506 -2.27 11.83 17.48
C ILE A 506 -2.42 12.55 18.81
N THR A 507 -2.25 11.81 19.90
CA THR A 507 -1.99 12.39 21.22
C THR A 507 -0.56 12.08 21.60
N ARG A 508 0.25 13.14 21.66
CA ARG A 508 1.63 13.08 22.13
C ARG A 508 1.62 13.04 23.66
N VAL A 509 2.24 12.00 24.21
CA VAL A 509 2.31 11.76 25.64
C VAL A 509 3.76 11.84 26.07
N LYS A 510 4.09 12.78 26.95
CA LYS A 510 5.37 12.77 27.66
C LYS A 510 5.25 11.84 28.86
N LEU A 511 6.11 10.84 28.90
CA LEU A 511 6.13 9.77 29.89
C LEU A 511 7.20 10.05 30.95
N THR A 512 6.85 9.79 32.20
CA THR A 512 7.76 9.73 33.35
C THR A 512 7.43 8.48 34.16
N PRO A 513 8.27 8.07 35.13
CA PRO A 513 7.95 6.95 36.01
C PRO A 513 6.61 7.09 36.76
N ALA A 514 6.13 8.31 36.99
CA ALA A 514 4.90 8.59 37.74
C ALA A 514 3.86 9.38 36.93
N GLY A 515 4.05 9.49 35.61
CA GLY A 515 3.26 10.40 34.79
C GLY A 515 3.17 9.98 33.33
N GLY A 516 2.09 10.41 32.70
CA GLY A 516 1.78 10.15 31.30
C GLY A 516 0.41 10.70 30.93
N ALA A 517 -0.45 9.87 30.37
CA ALA A 517 -1.81 10.25 29.99
C ALA A 517 -2.84 9.20 30.40
N ARG A 518 -4.02 9.68 30.78
CA ARG A 518 -5.25 8.89 30.95
C ARG A 518 -6.13 9.06 29.72
N PHE A 519 -6.51 7.95 29.10
CA PHE A 519 -7.40 7.89 27.94
C PHE A 519 -8.79 7.40 28.38
N THR A 520 -9.79 8.28 28.28
CA THR A 520 -11.19 7.91 28.48
C THR A 520 -11.76 7.43 27.15
N ILE A 521 -12.24 6.19 27.15
CA ILE A 521 -12.74 5.50 25.95
C ILE A 521 -14.28 5.53 25.99
N PRO A 522 -14.93 6.26 25.07
CA PRO A 522 -16.37 6.38 25.09
C PRO A 522 -17.01 5.05 24.66
N ALA A 523 -18.10 4.69 25.33
CA ALA A 523 -18.88 3.52 24.98
C ALA A 523 -20.14 3.94 24.20
N GLU A 524 -19.92 4.65 23.08
CA GLU A 524 -21.02 5.19 22.26
C GLU A 524 -22.02 4.08 21.89
N GLY A 525 -23.31 4.31 22.19
CA GLY A 525 -24.38 3.35 21.93
C GLY A 525 -24.47 2.15 22.88
N SER A 526 -23.56 1.99 23.85
CA SER A 526 -23.63 0.92 24.86
C SER A 526 -24.29 1.40 26.15
N LYS A 527 -25.42 0.77 26.52
CA LYS A 527 -26.08 1.01 27.82
C LYS A 527 -25.21 0.63 29.02
N ASN A 528 -24.33 -0.35 28.85
CA ASN A 528 -23.53 -0.94 29.93
C ASN A 528 -22.09 -0.40 29.97
N GLY A 529 -21.72 0.54 29.10
CA GLY A 529 -20.33 0.97 28.96
C GLY A 529 -19.46 -0.04 28.19
N ALA A 530 -18.13 0.06 28.34
CA ALA A 530 -17.19 -0.86 27.72
C ALA A 530 -17.01 -2.14 28.56
N THR A 531 -18.03 -3.01 28.57
CA THR A 531 -18.02 -4.34 29.21
C THR A 531 -17.65 -5.42 28.20
N GLY A 532 -17.36 -6.65 28.64
CA GLY A 532 -17.06 -7.79 27.75
C GLY A 532 -15.69 -7.67 27.05
N VAL A 533 -14.84 -6.77 27.53
CA VAL A 533 -13.53 -6.51 26.93
C VAL A 533 -12.59 -7.66 27.26
N THR A 534 -11.99 -8.24 26.22
CA THR A 534 -11.06 -9.38 26.34
C THR A 534 -9.64 -9.02 25.97
N ASP A 535 -9.47 -7.98 25.16
CA ASP A 535 -8.18 -7.53 24.64
C ASP A 535 -8.17 -5.99 24.52
N ALA A 536 -6.99 -5.39 24.64
CA ALA A 536 -6.75 -4.00 24.29
C ALA A 536 -5.70 -3.91 23.19
N ALA A 537 -5.98 -3.13 22.14
CA ALA A 537 -5.00 -2.80 21.10
C ALA A 537 -4.64 -1.31 21.19
N ILE A 538 -3.37 -1.01 21.36
CA ILE A 538 -2.85 0.36 21.48
C ILE A 538 -2.06 0.68 20.22
N HIS A 539 -2.52 1.65 19.45
CA HIS A 539 -1.90 2.08 18.20
C HIS A 539 -1.01 3.29 18.47
N LEU A 540 0.30 3.09 18.48
CA LEU A 540 1.28 4.08 18.93
C LEU A 540 2.60 3.97 18.17
N MET A 541 3.43 5.00 18.32
CA MET A 541 4.85 4.99 17.96
C MET A 541 5.65 5.81 18.98
N PRO A 542 6.95 5.55 19.20
CA PRO A 542 7.79 6.48 19.94
C PRO A 542 7.93 7.80 19.16
N THR A 543 8.08 8.90 19.88
CA THR A 543 8.23 10.22 19.27
C THR A 543 9.72 10.53 19.05
N GLY A 544 10.23 10.30 17.83
CA GLY A 544 11.62 10.61 17.44
C GLY A 544 12.69 9.74 18.11
N SER A 545 13.96 9.94 17.73
CA SER A 545 15.09 9.30 18.42
C SER A 545 15.25 9.84 19.81
N ARG A 546 15.82 9.01 20.67
CA ARG A 546 16.00 9.38 22.06
C ARG A 546 17.38 10.00 22.29
N THR A 547 17.39 11.23 22.80
CA THR A 547 18.62 11.92 23.22
C THR A 547 19.33 11.20 24.37
N ASP A 548 18.60 10.41 25.16
CA ASP A 548 19.12 9.61 26.26
C ASP A 548 19.78 8.29 25.86
N LYS A 549 19.81 7.97 24.55
CA LYS A 549 20.44 6.78 23.96
C LYS A 549 19.81 5.44 24.40
N GLU A 550 18.64 5.46 25.02
CA GLU A 550 17.90 4.22 25.30
C GLU A 550 17.45 3.57 23.99
N LYS A 551 17.39 2.24 23.95
CA LYS A 551 17.04 1.48 22.73
C LYS A 551 15.54 1.52 22.38
N GLY A 552 14.73 2.24 23.14
CA GLY A 552 13.29 2.36 22.93
C GLY A 552 12.58 2.97 24.13
N THR A 553 11.24 3.01 24.07
CA THR A 553 10.39 3.68 25.07
C THR A 553 9.48 2.68 25.76
N ALA A 554 9.91 2.12 26.90
CA ALA A 554 9.04 1.25 27.69
C ALA A 554 7.83 2.02 28.24
N ILE A 555 6.67 1.38 28.24
CA ILE A 555 5.43 1.95 28.78
C ILE A 555 4.84 1.02 29.83
N HIS A 556 4.17 1.62 30.81
CA HIS A 556 3.28 0.92 31.73
C HIS A 556 1.84 1.24 31.34
N VAL A 557 1.02 0.20 31.26
CA VAL A 557 -0.37 0.31 30.86
C VAL A 557 -1.26 -0.12 32.02
N THR A 558 -2.18 0.76 32.42
CA THR A 558 -3.18 0.49 33.46
C THR A 558 -4.58 0.54 32.86
N VAL A 559 -5.26 -0.59 32.78
CA VAL A 559 -6.68 -0.68 32.43
C VAL A 559 -7.52 -0.48 33.68
N ARG A 560 -8.34 0.57 33.70
CA ARG A 560 -9.16 0.95 34.87
C ARG A 560 -10.60 0.52 34.71
N LEU A 561 -11.17 0.01 35.79
CA LEU A 561 -12.55 -0.44 35.86
C LEU A 561 -13.40 0.51 36.69
N ASP A 562 -14.71 0.47 36.49
CA ASP A 562 -15.67 1.30 37.24
C ASP A 562 -15.77 0.94 38.73
N ASN A 563 -15.48 -0.30 39.09
CA ASN A 563 -15.41 -0.78 40.47
C ASN A 563 -14.12 -0.38 41.22
N GLY A 564 -13.24 0.41 40.60
CA GLY A 564 -11.97 0.87 41.18
C GLY A 564 -10.79 -0.11 41.06
N LYS A 565 -11.01 -1.36 40.63
CA LYS A 565 -9.91 -2.29 40.32
C LYS A 565 -9.15 -1.87 39.06
N VAL A 566 -7.91 -2.30 38.97
CA VAL A 566 -7.03 -2.06 37.83
C VAL A 566 -6.35 -3.33 37.37
N TYR A 567 -6.14 -3.47 36.06
CA TYR A 567 -5.21 -4.42 35.48
C TYR A 567 -3.99 -3.64 34.97
N GLU A 568 -2.81 -4.10 35.32
CA GLU A 568 -1.54 -3.42 35.03
C GLU A 568 -0.60 -4.35 34.28
N THR A 569 0.10 -3.81 33.30
CA THR A 569 1.10 -4.56 32.53
C THR A 569 2.16 -3.64 31.95
N ASP A 570 3.39 -4.12 31.89
CA ASP A 570 4.52 -3.40 31.28
C ASP A 570 4.74 -3.87 29.85
N VAL A 571 5.00 -2.92 28.95
CA VAL A 571 5.42 -3.19 27.57
C VAL A 571 6.87 -2.74 27.44
N PRO A 572 7.82 -3.67 27.17
CA PRO A 572 9.23 -3.34 27.20
C PRO A 572 9.62 -2.45 26.01
N ALA A 573 10.70 -1.68 26.18
CA ALA A 573 11.30 -0.87 25.12
C ALA A 573 11.74 -1.69 23.88
N THR A 574 11.93 -3.01 24.04
CA THR A 574 12.26 -3.95 22.96
C THR A 574 11.05 -4.39 22.13
N HIS A 575 9.83 -4.03 22.53
CA HIS A 575 8.64 -4.30 21.73
C HIS A 575 8.71 -3.51 20.41
N TYR A 576 8.40 -4.15 19.27
CA TYR A 576 8.59 -3.54 17.93
C TYR A 576 7.92 -2.17 17.77
N ALA A 577 6.80 -1.94 18.48
CA ALA A 577 6.06 -0.68 18.45
C ALA A 577 6.71 0.47 19.25
N LEU A 578 7.77 0.19 20.02
CA LEU A 578 8.38 1.10 20.99
C LEU A 578 9.90 1.25 20.82
N MET A 579 10.51 0.46 19.95
CA MET A 579 11.96 0.51 19.70
C MET A 579 12.37 1.85 19.08
N ASP A 580 13.53 2.38 19.52
CA ASP A 580 14.21 3.47 18.84
C ASP A 580 14.73 2.95 17.49
N LYS A 581 14.57 3.76 16.44
CA LYS A 581 14.93 3.44 15.05
C LYS A 581 16.14 4.20 14.56
N LYS A 582 16.80 4.98 15.43
CA LYS A 582 18.04 5.67 15.11
C LYS A 582 19.06 4.70 14.52
N THR A 583 19.65 5.13 13.41
CA THR A 583 20.83 4.53 12.79
C THR A 583 21.95 5.56 12.77
N ASP A 584 23.13 5.17 12.30
CA ASP A 584 24.24 6.10 12.11
C ASP A 584 23.96 7.15 11.01
N ARG A 585 22.98 6.90 10.13
CA ARG A 585 22.65 7.75 8.97
C ARG A 585 21.42 8.63 9.18
N VAL A 586 20.43 8.14 9.92
CA VAL A 586 19.16 8.85 10.15
C VAL A 586 18.73 8.68 11.61
N ASN A 587 18.06 9.71 12.16
CA ASN A 587 17.49 9.66 13.51
C ASN A 587 16.25 8.75 13.64
N GLY A 588 16.10 7.80 12.72
CA GLY A 588 15.03 6.79 12.71
C GLY A 588 13.81 7.18 11.87
N GLU A 589 13.14 6.15 11.36
CA GLU A 589 11.88 6.23 10.65
C GLU A 589 10.78 5.63 11.53
N TYR A 590 9.77 6.43 11.88
CA TYR A 590 8.75 6.06 12.86
C TYR A 590 7.37 6.00 12.20
N THR A 591 6.71 4.86 12.34
CA THR A 591 5.33 4.62 11.91
C THR A 591 4.51 4.11 13.08
N VAL A 592 3.20 4.38 13.06
CA VAL A 592 2.28 3.82 14.05
C VAL A 592 2.24 2.30 13.91
N LYS A 593 2.43 1.61 15.04
CA LYS A 593 2.34 0.16 15.20
C LYS A 593 1.33 -0.18 16.28
N THR A 594 1.01 -1.46 16.45
CA THR A 594 0.03 -1.93 17.44
C THR A 594 0.69 -2.76 18.52
N VAL A 595 0.45 -2.41 19.77
CA VAL A 595 0.65 -3.30 20.93
C VAL A 595 -0.69 -3.99 21.21
N ARG A 596 -0.73 -5.32 21.30
CA ARG A 596 -1.93 -6.06 21.73
C ARG A 596 -1.72 -6.63 23.13
N LEU A 597 -2.65 -6.34 24.02
CA LEU A 597 -2.64 -6.79 25.41
C LEU A 597 -3.81 -7.72 25.64
N LYS A 598 -3.53 -8.97 26.04
CA LYS A 598 -4.57 -9.88 26.51
C LYS A 598 -4.99 -9.46 27.91
N LEU A 599 -6.28 -9.25 28.12
CA LEU A 599 -6.80 -8.94 29.45
C LEU A 599 -7.17 -10.24 30.17
N PRO A 600 -6.97 -10.29 31.51
CA PRO A 600 -7.34 -11.47 32.27
C PRO A 600 -8.87 -11.62 32.34
N ASP A 601 -9.35 -12.86 32.47
CA ASP A 601 -10.78 -13.18 32.38
C ASP A 601 -11.66 -12.40 33.37
N TRP A 602 -11.13 -12.05 34.54
CA TRP A 602 -11.87 -11.28 35.55
C TRP A 602 -12.22 -9.84 35.11
N VAL A 603 -11.57 -9.31 34.07
CA VAL A 603 -11.90 -8.00 33.47
C VAL A 603 -13.16 -8.08 32.58
N LYS A 604 -13.44 -9.25 31.97
CA LYS A 604 -14.52 -9.39 30.98
C LYS A 604 -15.89 -8.99 31.52
N GLY A 605 -16.17 -9.32 32.77
CA GLY A 605 -17.44 -8.99 33.44
C GLY A 605 -17.52 -7.56 33.99
N GLN A 606 -16.51 -6.74 33.76
CA GLN A 606 -16.38 -5.41 34.36
C GLN A 606 -16.41 -4.33 33.26
N LYS A 607 -16.84 -3.12 33.63
CA LYS A 607 -16.83 -1.99 32.72
C LYS A 607 -15.48 -1.30 32.77
N VAL A 608 -14.78 -1.28 31.64
CA VAL A 608 -13.56 -0.48 31.47
C VAL A 608 -13.93 0.99 31.33
N THR A 609 -13.30 1.86 32.12
CA THR A 609 -13.58 3.31 32.14
C THR A 609 -12.45 4.13 31.53
N ALA A 610 -11.21 3.65 31.61
CA ALA A 610 -10.05 4.32 31.06
C ALA A 610 -8.88 3.37 30.86
N VAL A 611 -7.92 3.81 30.04
CA VAL A 611 -6.59 3.21 29.93
C VAL A 611 -5.57 4.31 30.23
N ASP A 612 -4.71 4.10 31.22
CA ASP A 612 -3.57 4.98 31.48
C ASP A 612 -2.33 4.44 30.78
N ILE A 613 -1.52 5.34 30.22
CA ILE A 613 -0.20 5.03 29.68
C ILE A 613 0.81 5.95 30.37
N THR A 614 1.76 5.37 31.10
CA THR A 614 2.86 6.06 31.79
C THR A 614 4.22 5.46 31.42
N GLY A 615 5.32 6.04 31.91
CA GLY A 615 6.63 5.42 31.77
C GLY A 615 6.72 4.17 32.65
N GLY A 616 7.11 3.03 32.07
CA GLY A 616 7.16 1.75 32.78
C GLY A 616 8.53 1.40 33.36
N LEU A 617 8.52 0.69 34.50
CA LEU A 617 9.64 0.28 35.38
C LEU A 617 10.27 1.41 36.21
N LYS A 618 10.55 1.11 37.49
CA LYS A 618 11.18 1.99 38.50
C LYS A 618 12.53 2.61 38.06
N ASN A 619 13.10 2.18 36.93
CA ASN A 619 14.43 2.56 36.44
C ASN A 619 14.46 3.10 35.00
N VAL A 620 13.32 3.32 34.33
CA VAL A 620 13.31 3.86 32.96
C VAL A 620 13.16 5.38 33.02
N LYS A 621 14.03 6.09 32.30
CA LYS A 621 14.17 7.55 32.34
C LYS A 621 12.98 8.35 31.76
N GLY A 622 11.89 7.68 31.38
CA GLY A 622 10.74 8.29 30.69
C GLY A 622 10.86 8.20 29.16
N GLY A 623 10.26 9.15 28.45
CA GLY A 623 10.26 9.23 26.98
C GLY A 623 9.03 9.93 26.44
N SER A 624 8.77 9.82 25.13
CA SER A 624 7.53 10.28 24.53
C SER A 624 6.99 9.25 23.55
N VAL A 625 5.66 9.13 23.51
CA VAL A 625 4.95 8.32 22.51
C VAL A 625 3.84 9.14 21.87
N ASP A 626 3.62 8.92 20.58
CA ASP A 626 2.47 9.44 19.84
C ASP A 626 1.42 8.32 19.75
N VAL A 627 0.30 8.49 20.46
CA VAL A 627 -0.82 7.54 20.48
C VAL A 627 -1.86 7.95 19.45
N ARG A 628 -2.08 7.11 18.43
CA ARG A 628 -3.12 7.35 17.40
C ARG A 628 -4.50 6.89 17.88
N GLY A 629 -4.57 5.73 18.54
CA GLY A 629 -5.84 5.19 19.04
C GLY A 629 -5.67 4.05 20.03
N ILE A 630 -6.75 3.74 20.74
CA ILE A 630 -6.84 2.60 21.67
C ILE A 630 -8.18 1.91 21.43
N ASP A 631 -8.13 0.63 21.07
CA ASP A 631 -9.30 -0.22 20.88
C ASP A 631 -9.44 -1.20 22.04
N LEU A 632 -10.58 -1.15 22.75
CA LEU A 632 -11.01 -2.18 23.69
C LEU A 632 -11.88 -3.18 22.93
N ILE A 633 -11.36 -4.39 22.73
CA ILE A 633 -11.95 -5.39 21.86
C ILE A 633 -12.86 -6.32 22.69
N HIS A 634 -14.09 -6.48 22.21
CA HIS A 634 -15.09 -7.40 22.73
C HIS A 634 -15.00 -8.73 21.97
N GLN A 635 -15.07 -9.85 22.69
CA GLN A 635 -15.20 -11.19 22.10
C GLN A 635 -16.46 -11.87 22.63
#